data_AF-A0A022XW72-F1
#
_entry.id   AF-A0A022XW72-F1
#
_cell.length_a   1.000
_cell.length_b   1.000
_cell.length_c   1.000
_cell.angle_alpha   90.00
_cell.angle_beta   90.00
_cell.angle_gamma   90.00
#
_symmetry.space_group_name_H-M   'P 1'
#
loop_
_entity.id
_entity.type
_entity.pdbx_description
1 polymer ?
#
loop_
_entity_poly.entity_id
_entity_poly.type
_entity_poly.pdbx_seq_one_letter_code
_entity_poly.pdbx_strand_id
1 'polypeptide(L)'
;MVSSFVATTLAVGHNAVKSILFRIAGLCLQVGMFKFFALIASVTNAFTAYLMFTEDYIQRTLFVFSRGFTHQAVIVFSFTILLLTSGLYDTLLWGLDSPGYVSLKRNVTASSLKDQLLRRPGYVVFSSTRPEDFDTLDRHFADGMNGNLFQSHLNFSLTGNVDLGKPEPVPPTQKFNLQKNIGPRIWLDSEGFSVSPDTYVTTSSISNLERKEYYICPWITVTEGESASWECSFDNIHAGQFVRTPLGQPEIHWDDITDQSYLSEYMRPNREDNPWSFLGSGGDTAMMKQMFTVTKGRRRHTFLENVMKVSAVYDHNQPFPRDSVHDLVKRTWSLDPSQWDDPYITKITEKIRHGVSNNTSFQFGSVQKSGNNTVLQFHYEYLNLVATESVVVFSLFRISLINITIIRSETLPEPVKPLEACDHYYHNRATGGKVYGTSCYEQGSSNKTGARFFGQIDSSSVLVIGGTLGDGSTNVSSVALNQKGFQWVANNTEKLDNLVLSRGYIMAIDPGLVTLETSKVQAAMSPLQVLLVILPIIFCAAIWAWLWLQVDPHYSNSLLANLYATTNVGDTNTSADPGYIHTMPDIGLVKKDGKVEMATSTGVFIHNHSETVGDVGIEHQQTDPRGHYTPIQNP
;
A
#
# COMPACT_ATOMS: atom_id res chain seq x y z
N MET A 1 18.45 -25.27 2.94
CA MET A 1 17.43 -25.46 4.00
C MET A 1 17.98 -24.78 5.26
N VAL A 2 17.64 -23.52 5.52
CA VAL A 2 18.11 -22.82 6.73
C VAL A 2 17.28 -23.37 7.90
N SER A 3 17.93 -23.94 8.90
CA SER A 3 17.26 -24.47 10.10
C SER A 3 16.32 -23.42 10.70
N SER A 4 15.09 -23.80 11.07
CA SER A 4 14.10 -22.88 11.65
C SER A 4 14.59 -22.19 12.93
N PHE A 5 15.65 -22.73 13.54
CA PHE A 5 16.32 -22.19 14.72
C PHE A 5 17.11 -20.89 14.45
N VAL A 6 17.60 -20.70 13.21
CA VAL A 6 18.37 -19.51 12.81
C VAL A 6 17.46 -18.46 12.15
N ALA A 7 16.31 -18.87 11.61
CA ALA A 7 15.36 -17.97 10.98
C ALA A 7 14.77 -16.96 11.98
N THR A 8 14.73 -15.68 11.60
CA THR A 8 14.08 -14.62 12.36
C THR A 8 12.56 -14.82 12.31
N THR A 9 11.93 -15.20 13.43
CA THR A 9 10.50 -15.56 13.47
C THR A 9 9.72 -14.85 14.59
N LEU A 10 10.39 -14.39 15.65
CA LEU A 10 9.74 -13.82 16.83
C LEU A 10 9.72 -12.30 16.73
N ALA A 11 8.54 -11.69 16.58
CA ALA A 11 8.39 -10.24 16.55
C ALA A 11 8.65 -9.63 17.95
N VAL A 12 9.58 -8.68 18.00
CA VAL A 12 9.97 -7.92 19.21
C VAL A 12 9.44 -6.46 19.13
N GLY A 13 8.91 -6.07 17.97
CA GLY A 13 8.30 -4.77 17.73
C GLY A 13 9.32 -3.72 17.30
N HIS A 14 10.19 -3.28 18.22
CA HIS A 14 11.12 -2.16 17.99
C HIS A 14 12.59 -2.55 18.22
N ASN A 15 13.49 -2.00 17.39
CA ASN A 15 14.93 -2.16 17.55
C ASN A 15 15.46 -1.70 18.92
N ALA A 16 14.75 -0.78 19.59
CA ALA A 16 15.14 -0.28 20.91
C ALA A 16 15.04 -1.38 21.97
N VAL A 17 13.95 -2.16 21.95
CA VAL A 17 13.75 -3.30 22.85
C VAL A 17 14.84 -4.34 22.63
N LYS A 18 15.16 -4.63 21.36
CA LYS A 18 16.23 -5.54 20.97
C LYS A 18 17.61 -5.08 21.47
N SER A 19 17.91 -3.79 21.31
CA SER A 19 19.15 -3.18 21.81
C SER A 19 19.29 -3.32 23.33
N ILE A 20 18.21 -3.05 24.08
CA ILE A 20 18.19 -3.20 25.55
C ILE A 20 18.46 -4.67 25.93
N LEU A 21 17.78 -5.62 25.31
CA LEU A 21 17.97 -7.06 25.58
C LEU A 21 19.41 -7.51 25.30
N PHE A 22 19.98 -7.09 24.18
CA PHE A 22 21.37 -7.44 23.81
C PHE A 22 22.37 -6.82 24.78
N ARG A 23 22.13 -5.58 25.21
CA ARG A 23 22.98 -4.90 26.18
C ARG A 23 22.92 -5.56 27.55
N ILE A 24 21.74 -5.97 28.02
CA ILE A 24 21.58 -6.73 29.27
C ILE A 24 22.37 -8.03 29.20
N ALA A 25 22.23 -8.79 28.10
CA ALA A 25 22.97 -10.04 27.92
C ALA A 25 24.49 -9.83 27.93
N GLY A 26 24.99 -8.80 27.25
CA GLY A 26 26.41 -8.44 27.24
C GLY A 26 26.93 -8.04 28.62
N LEU A 27 26.18 -7.21 29.37
CA LEU A 27 26.53 -6.83 30.74
C LEU A 27 26.54 -8.04 31.68
N CYS A 28 25.52 -8.89 31.61
CA CYS A 28 25.48 -10.14 32.38
C CYS A 28 26.66 -11.06 32.03
N LEU A 29 27.05 -11.15 30.76
CA LEU A 29 28.22 -11.93 30.37
C LEU A 29 29.50 -11.35 30.98
N GLN A 30 29.71 -10.03 30.91
CA GLN A 30 30.90 -9.38 31.50
C GLN A 30 30.98 -9.61 33.01
N VAL A 31 29.87 -9.41 33.73
CA VAL A 31 29.81 -9.65 35.18
C VAL A 31 30.03 -11.14 35.48
N GLY A 32 29.40 -12.03 34.71
CA GLY A 32 29.60 -13.47 34.81
C GLY A 32 31.06 -13.88 34.60
N MET A 33 31.76 -13.30 33.62
CA MET A 33 33.18 -13.57 33.37
C MET A 33 34.06 -13.07 34.51
N PHE A 34 33.82 -11.86 35.02
CA PHE A 34 34.53 -11.35 36.20
C PHE A 34 34.40 -12.29 37.39
N LYS A 35 33.16 -12.71 37.69
CA LYS A 35 32.89 -13.63 38.79
C LYS A 35 33.50 -15.01 38.52
N PHE A 36 33.38 -15.56 37.31
CA PHE A 36 33.98 -16.84 36.95
C PHE A 36 35.49 -16.88 37.18
N PHE A 37 36.19 -15.82 36.79
CA PHE A 37 37.63 -15.71 37.02
C PHE A 37 37.98 -15.52 38.49
N ALA A 38 37.13 -14.85 39.28
CA ALA A 38 37.27 -14.80 40.74
C ALA A 38 37.16 -16.19 41.39
N LEU A 39 36.23 -17.04 40.90
CA LEU A 39 36.11 -18.44 41.34
C LEU A 39 37.39 -19.22 41.04
N ILE A 40 37.93 -19.11 39.82
CA ILE A 40 39.19 -19.76 39.44
C ILE A 40 40.34 -19.28 40.32
N ALA A 41 40.42 -17.97 40.57
CA ALA A 41 41.46 -17.40 41.44
C ALA A 41 41.36 -17.93 42.87
N SER A 42 40.14 -18.14 43.40
CA SER A 42 39.94 -18.75 44.72
C SER A 42 40.43 -20.20 44.75
N VAL A 43 39.98 -21.05 43.82
CA VAL A 43 40.34 -22.49 43.81
C VAL A 43 41.86 -22.69 43.69
N THR A 44 42.54 -21.75 43.07
CA THR A 44 43.98 -21.80 42.82
C THR A 44 44.81 -20.96 43.79
N ASN A 45 44.19 -20.38 44.82
CA ASN A 45 44.82 -19.51 45.82
C ASN A 45 45.62 -18.34 45.20
N ALA A 46 45.11 -17.79 44.09
CA ALA A 46 45.75 -16.75 43.29
C ALA A 46 45.20 -15.34 43.62
N PHE A 47 45.27 -14.93 44.89
CA PHE A 47 44.69 -13.65 45.34
C PHE A 47 45.24 -12.42 44.60
N THR A 48 46.54 -12.39 44.28
CA THR A 48 47.12 -11.28 43.50
C THR A 48 46.49 -11.17 42.10
N ALA A 49 46.17 -12.30 41.45
CA ALA A 49 45.52 -12.29 40.15
C ALA A 49 44.10 -11.70 40.25
N TYR A 50 43.39 -12.03 41.33
CA TYR A 50 42.07 -11.48 41.63
C TYR A 50 42.10 -9.94 41.78
N LEU A 51 43.06 -9.40 42.52
CA LEU A 51 43.23 -7.95 42.66
C LEU A 51 43.50 -7.27 41.31
N MET A 52 44.26 -7.91 40.42
CA MET A 52 44.50 -7.35 39.08
C MET A 52 43.25 -7.31 38.19
N PHE A 53 42.16 -8.01 38.53
CA PHE A 53 40.92 -7.93 37.75
C PHE A 53 40.20 -6.59 37.88
N THR A 54 40.45 -5.82 38.93
CA THR A 54 39.89 -4.47 39.14
C THR A 54 40.76 -3.36 38.57
N GLU A 55 42.02 -3.66 38.26
CA GLU A 55 42.98 -2.70 37.69
C GLU A 55 42.68 -2.40 36.21
N ASP A 56 43.28 -1.35 35.67
CA ASP A 56 43.12 -0.98 34.27
C ASP A 56 43.86 -1.93 33.29
N TYR A 57 43.59 -1.79 32.00
CA TYR A 57 44.19 -2.66 30.97
C TYR A 57 45.71 -2.55 30.89
N ILE A 58 46.27 -1.35 31.14
CA ILE A 58 47.72 -1.12 31.09
C ILE A 58 48.39 -1.87 32.23
N GLN A 59 47.88 -1.74 33.46
CA GLN A 59 48.43 -2.40 34.63
C GLN A 59 48.32 -3.93 34.55
N ARG A 60 47.22 -4.47 34.03
CA ARG A 60 47.08 -5.92 33.75
C ARG A 60 48.15 -6.41 32.76
N THR A 61 48.41 -5.62 31.72
CA THR A 61 49.39 -5.95 30.68
C THR A 61 50.81 -5.95 31.25
N LEU A 62 51.17 -4.92 32.02
CA LEU A 62 52.45 -4.83 32.72
C LEU A 62 52.64 -5.99 33.72
N PHE A 63 51.57 -6.40 34.41
CA PHE A 63 51.62 -7.56 35.31
C PHE A 63 51.92 -8.87 34.58
N VAL A 64 51.27 -9.10 33.43
CA VAL A 64 51.53 -10.30 32.62
C VAL A 64 52.98 -10.31 32.11
N PHE A 65 53.49 -9.18 31.61
CA PHE A 65 54.87 -9.10 31.12
C PHE A 65 55.93 -9.20 32.22
N SER A 66 55.68 -8.61 33.39
CA SER A 66 56.64 -8.66 34.51
C SER A 66 56.72 -10.04 35.18
N ARG A 67 55.62 -10.80 35.21
CA ARG A 67 55.54 -12.12 35.86
C ARG A 67 55.79 -13.31 34.94
N GLY A 68 55.84 -13.13 33.61
CA GLY A 68 56.07 -14.21 32.64
C GLY A 68 54.98 -15.29 32.64
N PHE A 69 55.30 -16.54 32.28
CA PHE A 69 54.35 -17.69 32.26
C PHE A 69 54.06 -18.29 33.64
N THR A 70 53.72 -17.45 34.62
CA THR A 70 53.24 -17.93 35.92
C THR A 70 51.74 -18.19 35.90
N HIS A 71 51.27 -19.09 36.76
CA HIS A 71 49.85 -19.42 36.89
C HIS A 71 48.96 -18.18 37.11
N GLN A 72 49.42 -17.19 37.90
CA GLN A 72 48.72 -15.92 38.11
C GLN A 72 48.66 -15.04 36.85
N ALA A 73 49.77 -14.95 36.10
CA ALA A 73 49.81 -14.17 34.86
C ALA A 73 48.92 -14.78 33.77
N VAL A 74 48.86 -16.11 33.65
CA VAL A 74 47.97 -16.81 32.71
C VAL A 74 46.50 -16.54 33.01
N ILE A 75 46.11 -16.50 34.29
CA ILE A 75 44.76 -16.15 34.73
C ILE A 75 44.43 -14.70 34.34
N VAL A 76 45.29 -13.74 34.65
CA VAL A 76 45.06 -12.31 34.33
C VAL A 76 45.02 -12.08 32.82
N PHE A 77 45.88 -12.74 32.06
CA PHE A 77 45.87 -12.68 30.60
C PHE A 77 44.56 -13.23 30.00
N SER A 78 44.14 -14.41 30.44
CA SER A 78 42.90 -15.06 29.97
C SER A 78 41.67 -14.24 30.33
N PHE A 79 41.61 -13.71 31.55
CA PHE A 79 40.55 -12.81 31.99
C PHE A 79 40.50 -11.55 31.11
N THR A 80 41.64 -10.93 30.83
CA THR A 80 41.70 -9.69 30.05
C THR A 80 41.17 -9.87 28.62
N ILE A 81 41.56 -10.97 27.96
CA ILE A 81 41.04 -11.30 26.63
C ILE A 81 39.53 -11.58 26.68
N LEU A 82 39.09 -12.41 27.61
CA LEU A 82 37.69 -12.84 27.67
C LEU A 82 36.74 -11.72 28.12
N LEU A 83 37.20 -10.81 28.98
CA LEU A 83 36.46 -9.61 29.35
C LEU A 83 36.29 -8.69 28.13
N LEU A 84 37.34 -8.54 27.32
CA LEU A 84 37.28 -7.73 26.11
C LEU A 84 36.33 -8.35 25.07
N THR A 85 36.42 -9.66 24.85
CA THR A 85 35.50 -10.35 23.92
C THR A 85 34.05 -10.37 24.42
N SER A 86 33.82 -10.48 25.73
CA SER A 86 32.45 -10.40 26.29
C SER A 86 31.87 -8.99 26.19
N GLY A 87 32.70 -7.95 26.19
CA GLY A 87 32.27 -6.59 25.88
C GLY A 87 31.83 -6.35 24.44
N LEU A 88 32.16 -7.25 23.51
CA LEU A 88 31.71 -7.22 22.11
C LEU A 88 30.50 -8.14 21.87
N TYR A 89 29.97 -8.78 22.91
CA TYR A 89 28.91 -9.77 22.78
C TYR A 89 27.59 -9.21 22.24
N ASP A 90 27.22 -8.00 22.68
CA ASP A 90 26.05 -7.28 22.16
C ASP A 90 26.19 -7.02 20.65
N THR A 91 27.39 -6.67 20.21
CA THR A 91 27.73 -6.44 18.80
C THR A 91 27.68 -7.75 17.99
N LEU A 92 28.08 -8.88 18.57
CA LEU A 92 27.94 -10.19 17.95
C LEU A 92 26.48 -10.62 17.78
N LEU A 93 25.60 -10.30 18.76
CA LEU A 93 24.16 -10.55 18.64
C LEU A 93 23.51 -9.75 17.49
N TRP A 94 23.99 -8.51 17.27
CA TRP A 94 23.65 -7.71 16.09
C TRP A 94 24.26 -8.27 14.80
N GLY A 95 25.48 -8.81 14.85
CA GLY A 95 26.12 -9.44 13.69
C GLY A 95 25.42 -10.73 13.21
N LEU A 96 24.72 -11.43 14.12
CA LEU A 96 23.89 -12.58 13.81
C LEU A 96 22.48 -12.20 13.31
N ASP A 97 22.23 -10.91 13.10
CA ASP A 97 20.91 -10.39 12.75
C ASP A 97 20.65 -10.38 11.24
N SER A 98 20.20 -11.51 10.71
CA SER A 98 19.80 -11.61 9.30
C SER A 98 18.59 -12.54 9.14
N PRO A 99 17.43 -12.07 8.60
CA PRO A 99 17.11 -10.72 8.12
C PRO A 99 16.72 -9.70 9.20
N GLY A 100 16.59 -10.08 10.47
CA GLY A 100 16.35 -9.18 11.62
C GLY A 100 14.97 -8.50 11.68
N TYR A 101 14.17 -8.65 10.63
CA TYR A 101 12.81 -8.13 10.54
C TYR A 101 11.85 -9.18 9.99
N VAL A 102 10.59 -9.07 10.40
CA VAL A 102 9.48 -9.84 9.82
C VAL A 102 8.39 -8.89 9.36
N SER A 103 7.78 -9.25 8.24
CA SER A 103 6.64 -8.53 7.68
C SER A 103 5.36 -9.14 8.24
N LEU A 104 4.70 -8.46 9.16
CA LEU A 104 3.41 -8.89 9.68
C LEU A 104 2.31 -8.35 8.79
N LYS A 105 1.59 -9.26 8.15
CA LYS A 105 0.41 -8.94 7.35
C LYS A 105 -0.84 -9.00 8.22
N ARG A 106 -1.70 -8.00 8.09
CA ARG A 106 -2.98 -7.94 8.82
C ARG A 106 -4.06 -7.35 7.94
N ASN A 107 -5.22 -8.02 7.96
CA ASN A 107 -6.43 -7.50 7.34
C ASN A 107 -7.07 -6.44 8.24
N VAL A 108 -7.33 -5.27 7.68
CA VAL A 108 -7.96 -4.13 8.35
C VAL A 108 -9.01 -3.52 7.42
N THR A 109 -10.00 -2.82 7.97
CA THR A 109 -10.95 -2.06 7.16
C THR A 109 -10.31 -0.76 6.67
N ALA A 110 -10.63 -0.29 5.47
CA ALA A 110 -10.06 0.96 4.95
C ALA A 110 -10.47 2.17 5.80
N SER A 111 -11.62 2.12 6.50
CA SER A 111 -12.02 3.14 7.48
C SER A 111 -11.02 3.35 8.61
N SER A 112 -10.29 2.31 9.04
CA SER A 112 -9.25 2.43 10.07
C SER A 112 -8.03 3.22 9.61
N LEU A 113 -7.86 3.40 8.30
CA LEU A 113 -6.76 4.11 7.65
C LEU A 113 -7.21 5.43 7.02
N LYS A 114 -8.42 5.92 7.35
CA LYS A 114 -9.00 7.12 6.75
C LYS A 114 -8.11 8.35 6.89
N ASP A 115 -7.40 8.49 8.02
CA ASP A 115 -6.49 9.62 8.27
C ASP A 115 -5.22 9.58 7.40
N GLN A 116 -4.90 8.42 6.83
CA GLN A 116 -3.79 8.23 5.90
C GLN A 116 -4.22 8.30 4.44
N LEU A 117 -5.51 8.47 4.14
CA LEU A 117 -6.00 8.65 2.78
C LEU A 117 -5.49 9.99 2.23
N LEU A 118 -5.05 10.01 0.97
CA LEU A 118 -4.61 11.24 0.34
C LEU A 118 -5.78 12.23 0.24
N ARG A 119 -5.46 13.54 0.37
CA ARG A 119 -6.47 14.61 0.22
C ARG A 119 -7.09 14.60 -1.18
N ARG A 120 -6.37 14.15 -2.21
CA ARG A 120 -6.88 13.95 -3.57
C ARG A 120 -6.34 12.60 -4.07
N PRO A 121 -7.02 11.49 -3.74
CA PRO A 121 -6.60 10.19 -4.24
C PRO A 121 -6.83 10.13 -5.75
N GLY A 122 -5.94 9.44 -6.47
CA GLY A 122 -6.05 9.26 -7.91
C GLY A 122 -7.24 8.36 -8.22
N TYR A 123 -8.28 8.89 -8.88
CA TYR A 123 -9.45 8.09 -9.25
C TYR A 123 -9.24 7.27 -10.52
N VAL A 124 -8.30 7.70 -11.39
CA VAL A 124 -7.91 7.02 -12.62
C VAL A 124 -6.62 6.23 -12.40
N VAL A 125 -6.64 4.98 -12.83
CA VAL A 125 -5.45 4.12 -12.96
C VAL A 125 -5.31 3.79 -14.43
N PHE A 126 -4.21 4.21 -15.05
CA PHE A 126 -3.86 3.81 -16.41
C PHE A 126 -2.76 2.76 -16.34
N SER A 127 -3.04 1.59 -16.92
CA SER A 127 -2.09 0.49 -17.03
C SER A 127 -1.76 0.25 -18.50
N SER A 128 -0.48 0.33 -18.82
CA SER A 128 0.03 -0.05 -20.13
C SER A 128 1.31 -0.83 -19.96
N THR A 129 1.31 -2.06 -20.46
CA THR A 129 2.45 -2.96 -20.44
C THR A 129 2.77 -3.39 -21.85
N ARG A 130 4.06 -3.58 -22.12
CA ARG A 130 4.50 -4.07 -23.41
C ARG A 130 4.05 -5.53 -23.57
N PRO A 131 3.71 -5.96 -24.80
CA PRO A 131 3.36 -7.35 -25.10
C PRO A 131 4.40 -8.41 -24.72
N GLU A 132 5.63 -8.01 -24.36
CA GLU A 132 6.74 -8.92 -24.04
C GLU A 132 6.86 -9.20 -22.52
N ASP A 133 6.23 -8.39 -21.67
CA ASP A 133 6.43 -8.40 -20.20
C ASP A 133 5.29 -9.06 -19.40
N PHE A 134 4.55 -9.99 -20.03
CA PHE A 134 3.36 -10.62 -19.44
C PHE A 134 3.60 -11.32 -18.10
N ASP A 135 4.80 -11.84 -17.85
CA ASP A 135 5.14 -12.54 -16.61
C ASP A 135 5.10 -11.63 -15.37
N THR A 136 5.15 -10.31 -15.57
CA THR A 136 5.10 -9.31 -14.48
C THR A 136 3.75 -8.61 -14.37
N LEU A 137 2.80 -8.94 -15.25
CA LEU A 137 1.55 -8.21 -15.42
C LEU A 137 0.71 -8.17 -14.15
N ASP A 138 0.60 -9.31 -13.45
CA ASP A 138 -0.17 -9.40 -12.20
C ASP A 138 0.35 -8.48 -11.11
N ARG A 139 1.67 -8.36 -10.97
CA ARG A 139 2.30 -7.45 -10.00
C ARG A 139 2.11 -6.01 -10.42
N HIS A 140 2.38 -5.71 -11.69
CA HIS A 140 2.24 -4.36 -12.23
C HIS A 140 0.82 -3.80 -12.03
N PHE A 141 -0.20 -4.62 -12.32
CA PHE A 141 -1.59 -4.23 -12.11
C PHE A 141 -1.96 -4.11 -10.63
N ALA A 142 -1.51 -5.04 -9.77
CA ALA A 142 -1.76 -4.95 -8.34
C ALA A 142 -1.14 -3.66 -7.75
N ASP A 143 0.10 -3.35 -8.12
CA ASP A 143 0.81 -2.16 -7.66
C ASP A 143 0.15 -0.88 -8.21
N GLY A 144 -0.23 -0.87 -9.48
CA GLY A 144 -0.98 0.23 -10.09
C GLY A 144 -2.32 0.49 -9.39
N MET A 145 -3.05 -0.58 -9.06
CA MET A 145 -4.30 -0.49 -8.31
C MET A 145 -4.11 -0.13 -6.84
N ASN A 146 -2.91 -0.24 -6.26
CA ASN A 146 -2.61 0.28 -4.93
C ASN A 146 -2.11 1.74 -4.97
N GLY A 147 -1.66 2.22 -6.13
CA GLY A 147 -1.07 3.55 -6.28
C GLY A 147 -2.03 4.70 -5.94
N ASN A 148 -1.47 5.79 -5.39
CA ASN A 148 -2.13 7.08 -5.21
C ASN A 148 -3.46 7.07 -4.41
N LEU A 149 -3.65 6.13 -3.48
CA LEU A 149 -4.78 6.13 -2.55
C LEU A 149 -4.41 6.69 -1.18
N PHE A 150 -3.35 6.13 -0.57
CA PHE A 150 -2.88 6.46 0.78
C PHE A 150 -1.50 7.12 0.74
N GLN A 151 -1.05 7.63 1.88
CA GLN A 151 0.28 8.20 2.06
C GLN A 151 1.39 7.16 1.81
N SER A 152 2.53 7.62 1.27
CA SER A 152 3.61 6.76 0.75
C SER A 152 4.31 5.87 1.77
N HIS A 153 4.14 6.11 3.07
CA HIS A 153 4.75 5.29 4.13
C HIS A 153 3.87 4.11 4.58
N LEU A 154 2.66 3.98 4.03
CA LEU A 154 1.77 2.86 4.31
C LEU A 154 1.99 1.76 3.27
N ASN A 155 2.48 0.60 3.72
CA ASN A 155 2.50 -0.60 2.89
C ASN A 155 1.16 -1.32 3.01
N PHE A 156 0.37 -1.28 1.94
CA PHE A 156 -0.91 -1.97 1.85
C PHE A 156 -1.12 -2.57 0.47
N SER A 157 -2.02 -3.56 0.42
CA SER A 157 -2.56 -4.16 -0.79
C SER A 157 -4.08 -4.16 -0.72
N LEU A 158 -4.73 -3.78 -1.83
CA LEU A 158 -6.16 -3.98 -1.99
C LEU A 158 -6.44 -5.47 -2.11
N THR A 159 -7.34 -5.98 -1.26
CA THR A 159 -7.72 -7.40 -1.28
C THR A 159 -8.77 -7.71 -2.34
N GLY A 160 -9.48 -6.70 -2.84
CA GLY A 160 -10.68 -6.87 -3.67
C GLY A 160 -11.92 -7.27 -2.87
N ASN A 161 -11.82 -7.47 -1.55
CA ASN A 161 -12.97 -7.83 -0.73
C ASN A 161 -13.77 -6.57 -0.35
N VAL A 162 -14.95 -6.44 -0.96
CA VAL A 162 -15.88 -5.30 -0.80
C VAL A 162 -17.25 -5.82 -0.45
N ASP A 163 -17.90 -5.22 0.54
CA ASP A 163 -19.34 -5.39 0.75
C ASP A 163 -20.11 -4.58 -0.31
N LEU A 164 -20.50 -5.27 -1.38
CA LEU A 164 -21.18 -4.70 -2.54
C LEU A 164 -22.59 -4.16 -2.22
N GLY A 165 -23.18 -4.56 -1.09
CA GLY A 165 -24.59 -4.26 -0.81
C GLY A 165 -25.55 -4.94 -1.78
N LYS A 166 -26.69 -4.29 -2.06
CA LYS A 166 -27.76 -4.83 -2.91
C LYS A 166 -28.20 -3.82 -3.96
N PRO A 167 -28.37 -4.24 -5.23
CA PRO A 167 -29.00 -3.40 -6.24
C PRO A 167 -30.51 -3.39 -6.05
N GLU A 168 -31.13 -2.23 -6.26
CA GLU A 168 -32.58 -2.05 -6.19
C GLU A 168 -33.06 -1.34 -7.47
N PRO A 169 -33.12 -2.02 -8.62
CA PRO A 169 -33.76 -1.47 -9.81
C PRO A 169 -35.28 -1.51 -9.66
N VAL A 170 -35.97 -0.70 -10.46
CA VAL A 170 -37.44 -0.67 -10.51
C VAL A 170 -37.96 -1.12 -11.88
N PRO A 171 -39.26 -1.43 -12.01
CA PRO A 171 -39.87 -1.71 -13.31
C PRO A 171 -39.82 -0.48 -14.25
N PRO A 172 -39.84 -0.71 -15.58
CA PRO A 172 -39.89 0.39 -16.56
C PRO A 172 -41.10 1.32 -16.37
N THR A 173 -40.88 2.63 -16.40
CA THR A 173 -41.97 3.62 -16.36
C THR A 173 -42.52 3.93 -17.75
N GLN A 174 -41.67 3.84 -18.79
CA GLN A 174 -42.08 3.99 -20.19
C GLN A 174 -41.87 2.69 -20.96
N LYS A 175 -42.76 2.46 -21.93
CA LYS A 175 -42.57 1.39 -22.91
C LYS A 175 -41.46 1.76 -23.87
N PHE A 176 -40.73 0.74 -24.31
CA PHE A 176 -39.76 0.85 -25.38
C PHE A 176 -40.42 1.50 -26.61
N ASN A 177 -39.85 2.62 -27.06
CA ASN A 177 -40.39 3.38 -28.18
C ASN A 177 -39.27 4.00 -28.99
N LEU A 178 -39.02 3.38 -30.14
CA LEU A 178 -37.97 3.74 -31.07
C LEU A 178 -38.17 5.10 -31.72
N GLN A 179 -39.42 5.54 -31.89
CA GLN A 179 -39.73 6.87 -32.44
C GLN A 179 -39.36 8.00 -31.47
N LYS A 180 -39.20 7.67 -30.19
CA LYS A 180 -38.79 8.59 -29.13
C LYS A 180 -37.37 8.30 -28.61
N ASN A 181 -36.60 7.45 -29.30
CA ASN A 181 -35.27 6.97 -28.89
C ASN A 181 -35.24 6.35 -27.47
N ILE A 182 -36.35 5.75 -27.02
CA ILE A 182 -36.42 5.09 -25.71
C ILE A 182 -35.91 3.66 -25.88
N GLY A 183 -34.65 3.45 -25.46
CA GLY A 183 -33.89 2.19 -25.51
C GLY A 183 -34.08 1.23 -24.32
N PRO A 184 -33.50 0.01 -24.34
CA PRO A 184 -33.33 -0.79 -23.13
C PRO A 184 -32.42 -0.07 -22.13
N ARG A 185 -32.88 0.04 -20.88
CA ARG A 185 -32.20 0.79 -19.82
C ARG A 185 -32.46 0.21 -18.43
N ILE A 186 -31.60 0.56 -17.48
CA ILE A 186 -31.75 0.22 -16.06
C ILE A 186 -32.57 1.34 -15.40
N TRP A 187 -33.76 0.99 -14.90
CA TRP A 187 -34.67 1.95 -14.25
C TRP A 187 -34.41 2.00 -12.75
N LEU A 188 -34.42 3.21 -12.19
CA LEU A 188 -33.96 3.50 -10.82
C LEU A 188 -35.06 4.09 -9.94
N ASP A 189 -36.04 4.80 -10.53
CA ASP A 189 -37.21 5.28 -9.81
C ASP A 189 -38.50 5.22 -10.65
N SER A 190 -39.63 5.52 -10.01
CA SER A 190 -40.95 5.54 -10.63
C SER A 190 -41.26 6.82 -11.42
N GLU A 191 -40.33 7.77 -11.50
CA GLU A 191 -40.50 9.04 -12.22
C GLU A 191 -39.75 9.06 -13.56
N GLY A 192 -39.00 8.00 -13.88
CA GLY A 192 -38.25 7.85 -15.13
C GLY A 192 -36.74 7.92 -14.99
N PHE A 193 -36.21 8.07 -13.78
CA PHE A 193 -34.78 8.08 -13.54
C PHE A 193 -34.17 6.76 -13.97
N SER A 194 -33.25 6.80 -14.92
CA SER A 194 -32.68 5.60 -15.53
C SER A 194 -31.31 5.84 -16.13
N VAL A 195 -30.56 4.76 -16.31
CA VAL A 195 -29.24 4.77 -16.94
C VAL A 195 -29.24 3.80 -18.11
N SER A 196 -28.74 4.25 -19.25
CA SER A 196 -28.63 3.48 -20.48
C SER A 196 -27.21 3.60 -21.07
N PRO A 197 -26.80 2.69 -21.96
CA PRO A 197 -25.63 2.94 -22.80
C PRO A 197 -25.95 4.04 -23.83
N ASP A 198 -24.97 4.45 -24.62
CA ASP A 198 -25.15 5.52 -25.61
C ASP A 198 -26.32 5.24 -26.58
N THR A 199 -27.40 6.01 -26.45
CA THR A 199 -28.58 5.90 -27.33
C THR A 199 -28.39 6.57 -28.69
N TYR A 200 -27.47 7.53 -28.81
CA TYR A 200 -27.16 8.25 -30.04
C TYR A 200 -26.02 7.62 -30.84
N VAL A 201 -25.52 6.45 -30.42
CA VAL A 201 -24.47 5.69 -31.11
C VAL A 201 -24.76 5.43 -32.60
N THR A 202 -26.04 5.46 -33.00
CA THR A 202 -26.50 5.22 -34.38
C THR A 202 -26.77 6.51 -35.17
N THR A 203 -26.47 7.68 -34.60
CA THR A 203 -26.81 8.99 -35.17
C THR A 203 -25.58 9.85 -35.44
N SER A 204 -25.62 10.61 -36.54
CA SER A 204 -24.60 11.58 -36.89
C SER A 204 -25.26 12.87 -37.39
N SER A 205 -24.66 14.00 -37.06
CA SER A 205 -24.99 15.34 -37.51
C SER A 205 -23.72 16.10 -37.93
N ILE A 206 -23.63 16.42 -39.21
CA ILE A 206 -22.57 17.26 -39.76
C ILE A 206 -23.14 18.65 -39.95
N SER A 207 -22.51 19.64 -39.31
CA SER A 207 -22.81 21.05 -39.55
C SER A 207 -21.59 21.69 -40.19
N ASN A 208 -21.64 21.95 -41.50
CA ASN A 208 -20.70 22.87 -42.15
C ASN A 208 -21.41 24.22 -42.40
N LEU A 209 -20.67 25.26 -42.81
CA LEU A 209 -21.20 26.62 -42.99
C LEU A 209 -22.33 26.72 -44.04
N GLU A 210 -22.50 25.72 -44.90
CA GLU A 210 -23.42 25.75 -46.05
C GLU A 210 -24.53 24.68 -46.00
N ARG A 211 -24.38 23.59 -45.24
CA ARG A 211 -25.32 22.47 -45.13
C ARG A 211 -25.30 21.83 -43.73
N LYS A 212 -26.49 21.47 -43.25
CA LYS A 212 -26.68 20.57 -42.11
C LYS A 212 -27.18 19.24 -42.63
N GLU A 213 -26.37 18.20 -42.48
CA GLU A 213 -26.71 16.85 -42.90
C GLU A 213 -26.84 15.97 -41.66
N TYR A 214 -27.93 15.22 -41.61
CA TYR A 214 -28.28 14.35 -40.49
C TYR A 214 -28.42 12.92 -41.00
N TYR A 215 -27.83 12.00 -40.26
CA TYR A 215 -27.91 10.58 -40.50
C TYR A 215 -28.41 9.87 -39.25
N ILE A 216 -29.36 8.96 -39.43
CA ILE A 216 -29.95 8.16 -38.37
C ILE A 216 -30.04 6.73 -38.90
N CYS A 217 -29.39 5.79 -38.22
CA CYS A 217 -29.68 4.38 -38.38
C CYS A 217 -30.76 3.98 -37.37
N PRO A 218 -31.98 3.67 -37.84
CA PRO A 218 -33.08 3.34 -36.95
C PRO A 218 -32.81 2.00 -36.27
N TRP A 219 -33.16 1.94 -35.00
CA TRP A 219 -33.13 0.69 -34.26
C TRP A 219 -34.33 -0.17 -34.67
N ILE A 220 -34.18 -1.48 -34.54
CA ILE A 220 -35.18 -2.49 -34.83
C ILE A 220 -35.36 -3.33 -33.57
N THR A 221 -36.59 -3.39 -33.06
CA THR A 221 -36.94 -4.24 -31.92
C THR A 221 -36.68 -5.70 -32.26
N VAL A 222 -35.89 -6.39 -31.44
CA VAL A 222 -35.72 -7.85 -31.56
C VAL A 222 -36.64 -8.54 -30.55
N THR A 223 -36.54 -8.16 -29.28
CA THR A 223 -37.45 -8.57 -28.21
C THR A 223 -38.02 -7.33 -27.54
N GLU A 224 -39.35 -7.22 -27.47
CA GLU A 224 -40.03 -6.05 -26.92
C GLU A 224 -39.60 -5.77 -25.47
N GLY A 225 -39.08 -4.56 -25.23
CA GLY A 225 -38.65 -4.13 -23.89
C GLY A 225 -37.28 -4.68 -23.42
N GLU A 226 -36.66 -5.59 -24.18
CA GLU A 226 -35.41 -6.25 -23.77
C GLU A 226 -34.27 -5.99 -24.73
N SER A 227 -34.51 -5.99 -26.05
CA SER A 227 -33.43 -5.89 -27.02
C SER A 227 -33.80 -5.15 -28.31
N ALA A 228 -32.81 -4.44 -28.82
CA ALA A 228 -32.88 -3.73 -30.09
C ALA A 228 -31.59 -3.96 -30.89
N SER A 229 -31.67 -3.91 -32.20
CA SER A 229 -30.53 -4.03 -33.11
C SER A 229 -30.60 -3.03 -34.23
N TRP A 230 -29.47 -2.73 -34.86
CA TRP A 230 -29.42 -1.84 -36.01
C TRP A 230 -28.41 -2.38 -37.03
N GLU A 231 -28.67 -2.07 -38.29
CA GLU A 231 -27.85 -2.47 -39.42
C GLU A 231 -28.04 -1.46 -40.55
N CYS A 232 -27.01 -0.67 -40.85
CA CYS A 232 -27.09 0.34 -41.90
C CYS A 232 -25.76 0.53 -42.62
N SER A 233 -25.84 0.72 -43.93
CA SER A 233 -24.78 1.35 -44.73
C SER A 233 -25.05 2.86 -44.83
N PHE A 234 -24.01 3.67 -44.86
CA PHE A 234 -24.14 5.14 -44.87
C PHE A 234 -22.97 5.84 -45.55
N ASP A 235 -23.17 7.12 -45.85
CA ASP A 235 -22.19 7.95 -46.54
C ASP A 235 -20.96 8.21 -45.65
N ASN A 236 -19.77 8.09 -46.25
CA ASN A 236 -18.47 8.21 -45.60
C ASN A 236 -18.24 9.58 -44.96
N ILE A 237 -18.96 10.62 -45.39
CA ILE A 237 -18.90 11.95 -44.75
C ILE A 237 -19.24 11.89 -43.24
N HIS A 238 -20.10 10.95 -42.81
CA HIS A 238 -20.52 10.79 -41.42
C HIS A 238 -19.51 10.00 -40.57
N ALA A 239 -18.62 9.24 -41.20
CA ALA A 239 -17.65 8.39 -40.50
C ALA A 239 -16.76 9.20 -39.53
N GLY A 240 -16.40 10.43 -39.91
CA GLY A 240 -15.57 11.31 -39.09
C GLY A 240 -16.18 11.66 -37.73
N GLN A 241 -17.52 11.74 -37.62
CA GLN A 241 -18.18 11.99 -36.33
C GLN A 241 -18.15 10.75 -35.44
N PHE A 242 -18.51 9.58 -35.98
CA PHE A 242 -18.50 8.32 -35.23
C PHE A 242 -17.11 7.99 -34.66
N VAL A 243 -16.03 8.29 -35.39
CA VAL A 243 -14.66 8.10 -34.89
C VAL A 243 -14.30 9.04 -33.74
N ARG A 244 -14.83 10.27 -33.74
CA ARG A 244 -14.53 11.29 -32.73
C ARG A 244 -15.34 11.13 -31.45
N THR A 245 -16.50 10.49 -31.50
CA THR A 245 -17.30 10.18 -30.31
C THR A 245 -16.58 9.12 -29.47
N PRO A 246 -16.21 9.43 -28.20
CA PRO A 246 -15.62 8.43 -27.31
C PRO A 246 -16.65 7.37 -26.95
N LEU A 247 -16.27 6.10 -27.04
CA LEU A 247 -17.12 4.99 -26.63
C LEU A 247 -17.26 4.90 -25.10
N GLY A 248 -18.33 4.28 -24.61
CA GLY A 248 -18.53 4.07 -23.17
C GLY A 248 -18.89 5.36 -22.43
N GLN A 249 -19.97 6.00 -22.88
CA GLN A 249 -20.56 7.16 -22.22
C GLN A 249 -21.98 6.77 -21.79
N PRO A 250 -22.17 6.31 -20.55
CA PRO A 250 -23.49 6.07 -20.00
C PRO A 250 -24.32 7.34 -20.09
N GLU A 251 -25.57 7.16 -20.47
CA GLU A 251 -26.56 8.22 -20.58
C GLU A 251 -27.48 8.16 -19.36
N ILE A 252 -27.60 9.30 -18.68
CA ILE A 252 -28.42 9.47 -17.49
C ILE A 252 -29.69 10.21 -17.91
N HIS A 253 -30.83 9.55 -17.71
CA HIS A 253 -32.16 10.11 -17.90
C HIS A 253 -32.72 10.47 -16.53
N TRP A 254 -33.07 11.73 -16.28
CA TRP A 254 -33.44 12.20 -14.94
C TRP A 254 -34.91 11.94 -14.56
N ASP A 255 -35.81 12.02 -15.55
CA ASP A 255 -37.25 11.80 -15.40
C ASP A 255 -37.93 11.70 -16.78
N ASP A 256 -39.14 11.17 -16.82
CA ASP A 256 -39.89 10.92 -18.05
C ASP A 256 -40.25 12.21 -18.83
N ILE A 257 -40.37 13.35 -18.15
CA ILE A 257 -40.78 14.62 -18.75
C ILE A 257 -39.59 15.25 -19.50
N THR A 258 -38.43 15.29 -18.85
CA THR A 258 -37.20 15.86 -19.42
C THR A 258 -36.59 14.95 -20.47
N ASP A 259 -36.76 13.64 -20.35
CA ASP A 259 -36.36 12.65 -21.35
C ASP A 259 -37.04 12.91 -22.71
N GLN A 260 -38.34 13.24 -22.71
CA GLN A 260 -39.07 13.61 -23.93
C GLN A 260 -38.59 14.93 -24.57
N SER A 261 -37.88 15.75 -23.81
CA SER A 261 -37.31 17.02 -24.27
C SER A 261 -35.83 16.89 -24.67
N TYR A 262 -35.31 15.67 -24.77
CA TYR A 262 -33.90 15.37 -25.10
C TYR A 262 -32.90 16.05 -24.15
N LEU A 263 -33.21 16.05 -22.84
CA LEU A 263 -32.37 16.63 -21.77
C LEU A 263 -31.61 15.55 -20.97
N SER A 264 -31.39 14.38 -21.56
CA SER A 264 -30.50 13.37 -20.99
C SER A 264 -29.05 13.85 -20.98
N GLU A 265 -28.27 13.34 -20.02
CA GLU A 265 -26.90 13.78 -19.80
C GLU A 265 -25.93 12.62 -19.95
N TYR A 266 -24.88 12.81 -20.73
CA TYR A 266 -23.80 11.84 -20.85
C TYR A 266 -22.80 11.99 -19.72
N MET A 267 -22.38 10.87 -19.14
CA MET A 267 -21.25 10.89 -18.22
C MET A 267 -19.97 11.24 -19.00
N ARG A 268 -19.42 12.42 -18.71
CA ARG A 268 -18.20 12.93 -19.31
C ARG A 268 -17.14 13.18 -18.23
N PRO A 269 -16.25 12.21 -17.97
CA PRO A 269 -15.14 12.44 -17.05
C PRO A 269 -14.22 13.53 -17.58
N ASN A 270 -13.51 14.22 -16.68
CA ASN A 270 -12.62 15.33 -17.06
C ASN A 270 -11.56 14.86 -18.06
N ARG A 271 -11.44 15.57 -19.19
CA ARG A 271 -10.53 15.22 -20.29
C ARG A 271 -9.07 15.29 -19.87
N GLU A 272 -8.73 16.22 -18.98
CA GLU A 272 -7.36 16.42 -18.50
C GLU A 272 -6.86 15.22 -17.68
N ASP A 273 -7.75 14.56 -16.97
CA ASP A 273 -7.39 13.52 -15.99
C ASP A 273 -7.72 12.09 -16.47
N ASN A 274 -8.61 11.94 -17.45
CA ASN A 274 -9.05 10.64 -17.94
C ASN A 274 -8.56 10.38 -19.39
N PRO A 275 -7.55 9.51 -19.58
CA PRO A 275 -6.99 9.20 -20.89
C PRO A 275 -7.98 8.45 -21.79
N TRP A 276 -9.08 7.91 -21.23
CA TRP A 276 -10.15 7.30 -22.02
C TRP A 276 -10.81 8.27 -22.99
N SER A 277 -10.82 9.57 -22.69
CA SER A 277 -11.31 10.58 -23.63
C SER A 277 -10.61 10.53 -25.00
N PHE A 278 -9.34 10.09 -25.02
CA PHE A 278 -8.58 9.85 -26.24
C PHE A 278 -8.64 8.39 -26.67
N LEU A 279 -8.34 7.46 -25.76
CA LEU A 279 -8.29 6.02 -26.06
C LEU A 279 -9.65 5.42 -26.42
N GLY A 280 -10.75 5.96 -25.93
CA GLY A 280 -12.12 5.57 -26.29
C GLY A 280 -12.53 6.04 -27.67
N SER A 281 -11.76 6.95 -28.28
CA SER A 281 -11.87 7.39 -29.68
C SER A 281 -10.68 6.87 -30.50
N GLY A 282 -10.70 7.05 -31.82
CA GLY A 282 -9.53 6.72 -32.67
C GLY A 282 -9.17 5.22 -32.73
N GLY A 283 -7.92 4.94 -33.10
CA GLY A 283 -7.46 3.62 -33.56
C GLY A 283 -6.83 2.69 -32.51
N ASP A 284 -6.67 3.08 -31.25
CA ASP A 284 -6.07 2.15 -30.26
C ASP A 284 -7.00 0.99 -29.89
N THR A 285 -6.45 -0.14 -29.44
CA THR A 285 -7.21 -1.21 -28.77
C THR A 285 -7.06 -1.06 -27.26
N ALA A 286 -8.16 -0.88 -26.55
CA ALA A 286 -8.15 -0.54 -25.13
C ALA A 286 -9.42 -1.01 -24.41
N MET A 287 -9.32 -1.13 -23.08
CA MET A 287 -10.45 -1.40 -22.21
C MET A 287 -10.53 -0.38 -21.08
N MET A 288 -11.75 0.00 -20.71
CA MET A 288 -12.06 0.79 -19.53
C MET A 288 -12.94 -0.03 -18.60
N LYS A 289 -12.66 0.04 -17.30
CA LYS A 289 -13.57 -0.37 -16.24
C LYS A 289 -13.82 0.83 -15.34
N GLN A 290 -15.06 1.20 -15.13
CA GLN A 290 -15.43 2.39 -14.38
C GLN A 290 -16.50 2.07 -13.35
N MET A 291 -16.20 2.39 -12.09
CA MET A 291 -17.23 2.54 -11.08
C MET A 291 -17.69 4.00 -11.10
N PHE A 292 -18.99 4.20 -11.29
CA PHE A 292 -19.62 5.50 -11.19
C PHE A 292 -20.87 5.45 -10.32
N THR A 293 -21.28 6.61 -9.81
CA THR A 293 -22.52 6.75 -9.06
C THR A 293 -23.39 7.85 -9.64
N VAL A 294 -24.70 7.61 -9.60
CA VAL A 294 -25.70 8.62 -9.96
C VAL A 294 -26.65 8.78 -8.78
N THR A 295 -26.85 10.02 -8.37
CA THR A 295 -27.65 10.34 -7.17
C THR A 295 -28.74 11.33 -7.51
N LYS A 296 -29.99 10.99 -7.18
CA LYS A 296 -31.17 11.87 -7.31
C LYS A 296 -31.81 12.04 -5.93
N GLY A 297 -31.88 13.27 -5.44
CA GLY A 297 -32.31 13.56 -4.07
C GLY A 297 -31.47 12.80 -3.04
N ARG A 298 -32.08 11.85 -2.33
CA ARG A 298 -31.42 10.99 -1.32
C ARG A 298 -30.98 9.63 -1.86
N ARG A 299 -31.43 9.23 -3.04
CA ARG A 299 -31.16 7.90 -3.59
C ARG A 299 -29.89 7.92 -4.43
N ARG A 300 -28.91 7.12 -4.02
CA ARG A 300 -27.64 6.92 -4.74
C ARG A 300 -27.59 5.51 -5.30
N HIS A 301 -27.28 5.40 -6.58
CA HIS A 301 -27.09 4.14 -7.28
C HIS A 301 -25.64 4.06 -7.77
N THR A 302 -25.01 2.91 -7.57
CA THR A 302 -23.63 2.61 -7.96
C THR A 302 -23.64 1.62 -9.10
N PHE A 303 -22.87 1.91 -10.13
CA PHE A 303 -22.73 1.09 -11.32
C PHE A 303 -21.28 0.69 -11.54
N LEU A 304 -21.11 -0.46 -12.19
CA LEU A 304 -19.87 -0.87 -12.80
C LEU A 304 -20.09 -0.90 -14.32
N GLU A 305 -19.32 -0.11 -15.03
CA GLU A 305 -19.26 -0.11 -16.49
C GLU A 305 -17.96 -0.75 -16.97
N ASN A 306 -18.08 -1.63 -17.95
CA ASN A 306 -16.98 -2.23 -18.67
C ASN A 306 -17.10 -1.87 -20.14
N VAL A 307 -16.07 -1.26 -20.70
CA VAL A 307 -16.00 -0.84 -22.10
C VAL A 307 -14.77 -1.48 -22.71
N MET A 308 -14.94 -2.31 -23.72
CA MET A 308 -13.85 -2.83 -24.53
C MET A 308 -13.97 -2.26 -25.94
N LYS A 309 -12.85 -1.74 -26.45
CA LYS A 309 -12.73 -1.24 -27.81
C LYS A 309 -11.58 -2.00 -28.49
N VAL A 310 -11.90 -2.70 -29.57
CA VAL A 310 -10.91 -3.28 -30.48
C VAL A 310 -10.95 -2.48 -31.76
N SER A 311 -9.79 -2.07 -32.22
CA SER A 311 -9.66 -1.26 -33.43
C SER A 311 -8.66 -1.91 -34.37
N ALA A 312 -8.84 -1.71 -35.67
CA ALA A 312 -7.86 -2.07 -36.70
C ALA A 312 -7.94 -1.04 -37.82
N VAL A 313 -6.79 -0.53 -38.26
CA VAL A 313 -6.69 0.52 -39.29
C VAL A 313 -6.20 -0.08 -40.60
N TYR A 314 -6.78 0.33 -41.72
CA TYR A 314 -6.40 -0.12 -43.06
C TYR A 314 -6.16 1.02 -44.02
N ASP A 315 -5.28 0.77 -44.99
CA ASP A 315 -5.15 1.61 -46.19
C ASP A 315 -6.41 1.41 -47.04
N HIS A 316 -7.04 2.51 -47.45
CA HIS A 316 -8.24 2.46 -48.29
C HIS A 316 -8.05 1.61 -49.56
N ASN A 317 -6.85 1.63 -50.14
CA ASN A 317 -6.53 0.90 -51.36
C ASN A 317 -6.33 -0.61 -51.15
N GLN A 318 -6.27 -1.06 -49.88
CA GLN A 318 -6.18 -2.45 -49.48
C GLN A 318 -7.29 -2.75 -48.45
N PRO A 319 -8.54 -2.96 -48.90
CA PRO A 319 -9.63 -3.28 -47.98
C PRO A 319 -9.29 -4.53 -47.17
N PHE A 320 -9.68 -4.53 -45.90
CA PHE A 320 -9.33 -5.58 -44.93
C PHE A 320 -9.63 -6.98 -45.51
N PRO A 321 -8.67 -7.91 -45.52
CA PRO A 321 -8.92 -9.27 -45.97
C PRO A 321 -10.07 -9.88 -45.17
N ARG A 322 -10.99 -10.56 -45.85
CA ARG A 322 -12.14 -11.24 -45.22
C ARG A 322 -11.70 -12.10 -44.03
N ASP A 323 -10.59 -12.81 -44.19
CA ASP A 323 -10.06 -13.71 -43.17
C ASP A 323 -9.58 -12.95 -41.93
N SER A 324 -9.07 -11.73 -42.07
CA SER A 324 -8.65 -10.90 -40.94
C SER A 324 -9.85 -10.30 -40.20
N VAL A 325 -10.92 -9.88 -40.91
CA VAL A 325 -12.18 -9.42 -40.26
C VAL A 325 -12.80 -10.59 -39.51
N HIS A 326 -12.88 -11.74 -40.17
CA HIS A 326 -13.40 -12.97 -39.58
C HIS A 326 -12.60 -13.38 -38.35
N ASP A 327 -11.27 -13.35 -38.41
CA ASP A 327 -10.39 -13.66 -37.28
C ASP A 327 -10.61 -12.70 -36.09
N LEU A 328 -10.71 -11.39 -36.34
CA LEU A 328 -11.01 -10.42 -35.26
C LEU A 328 -12.37 -10.69 -34.63
N VAL A 329 -13.43 -10.81 -35.43
CA VAL A 329 -14.79 -11.08 -34.93
C VAL A 329 -14.80 -12.39 -34.12
N LYS A 330 -14.21 -13.46 -34.66
CA LYS A 330 -14.08 -14.78 -34.00
C LYS A 330 -13.38 -14.67 -32.65
N ARG A 331 -12.26 -13.95 -32.58
CA ARG A 331 -11.44 -13.83 -31.36
C ARG A 331 -12.08 -12.93 -30.31
N THR A 332 -12.89 -11.95 -30.71
CA THR A 332 -13.69 -11.13 -29.79
C THR A 332 -15.01 -11.79 -29.36
N TRP A 333 -15.53 -12.72 -30.16
CA TRP A 333 -16.81 -13.40 -29.90
C TRP A 333 -16.75 -14.27 -28.65
N SER A 334 -15.71 -15.09 -28.54
CA SER A 334 -15.50 -15.95 -27.39
C SER A 334 -14.03 -16.31 -27.23
N LEU A 335 -13.65 -16.58 -25.98
CA LEU A 335 -12.35 -17.14 -25.64
C LEU A 335 -12.34 -18.67 -25.75
N ASP A 336 -13.51 -19.29 -25.79
CA ASP A 336 -13.66 -20.73 -25.95
C ASP A 336 -13.58 -21.09 -27.45
N PRO A 337 -12.56 -21.86 -27.88
CA PRO A 337 -12.45 -22.32 -29.25
C PRO A 337 -13.66 -23.11 -29.75
N SER A 338 -14.44 -23.74 -28.86
CA SER A 338 -15.63 -24.50 -29.23
C SER A 338 -16.76 -23.61 -29.78
N GLN A 339 -16.77 -22.32 -29.41
CA GLN A 339 -17.77 -21.34 -29.84
C GLN A 339 -17.35 -20.57 -31.08
N TRP A 340 -16.18 -20.89 -31.65
CA TRP A 340 -15.64 -20.19 -32.79
C TRP A 340 -16.27 -20.57 -34.14
N ASP A 341 -17.00 -21.69 -34.18
CA ASP A 341 -17.73 -22.15 -35.37
C ASP A 341 -19.18 -21.64 -35.39
N ASP A 342 -19.50 -20.62 -34.58
CA ASP A 342 -20.83 -20.01 -34.54
C ASP A 342 -21.18 -19.39 -35.91
N PRO A 343 -22.31 -19.78 -36.56
CA PRO A 343 -22.72 -19.23 -37.85
C PRO A 343 -22.95 -17.71 -37.83
N TYR A 344 -23.21 -17.11 -36.67
CA TYR A 344 -23.33 -15.66 -36.54
C TYR A 344 -22.02 -14.91 -36.82
N ILE A 345 -20.86 -15.50 -36.51
CA ILE A 345 -19.53 -14.91 -36.81
C ILE A 345 -19.38 -14.73 -38.32
N THR A 346 -19.68 -15.77 -39.10
CA THR A 346 -19.63 -15.71 -40.57
C THR A 346 -20.66 -14.71 -41.10
N LYS A 347 -21.88 -14.69 -40.53
CA LYS A 347 -22.94 -13.76 -40.95
C LYS A 347 -22.55 -12.29 -40.73
N ILE A 348 -21.95 -11.96 -39.59
CA ILE A 348 -21.44 -10.61 -39.29
C ILE A 348 -20.35 -10.22 -40.29
N THR A 349 -19.40 -11.12 -40.53
CA THR A 349 -18.31 -10.92 -41.48
C THR A 349 -18.83 -10.62 -42.89
N GLU A 350 -19.81 -11.38 -43.39
CA GLU A 350 -20.40 -11.15 -44.72
C GLU A 350 -21.18 -9.83 -44.81
N LYS A 351 -21.88 -9.44 -43.74
CA LYS A 351 -22.58 -8.15 -43.69
C LYS A 351 -21.61 -6.97 -43.79
N ILE A 352 -20.52 -7.02 -43.02
CA ILE A 352 -19.46 -6.01 -43.09
C ILE A 352 -18.88 -5.97 -44.51
N ARG A 353 -18.57 -7.13 -45.11
CA ARG A 353 -18.04 -7.24 -46.48
C ARG A 353 -18.98 -6.64 -47.53
N HIS A 354 -20.29 -6.84 -47.39
CA HIS A 354 -21.27 -6.24 -48.30
C HIS A 354 -21.28 -4.71 -48.20
N GLY A 355 -21.14 -4.16 -46.98
CA GLY A 355 -20.94 -2.72 -46.78
C GLY A 355 -19.66 -2.21 -47.46
N VAL A 356 -18.56 -2.96 -47.33
CA VAL A 356 -17.26 -2.65 -47.98
C VAL A 356 -17.38 -2.60 -49.50
N SER A 357 -18.06 -3.56 -50.14
CA SER A 357 -18.14 -3.63 -51.60
C SER A 357 -18.85 -2.45 -52.25
N ASN A 358 -19.69 -1.73 -51.49
CA ASN A 358 -20.40 -0.54 -51.99
C ASN A 358 -19.62 0.76 -51.80
N ASN A 359 -18.37 0.69 -51.31
CA ASN A 359 -17.53 1.84 -50.96
C ASN A 359 -18.15 2.80 -49.93
N THR A 360 -19.07 2.29 -49.11
CA THR A 360 -19.78 3.03 -48.05
C THR A 360 -19.29 2.61 -46.68
N SER A 361 -19.55 3.44 -45.67
CA SER A 361 -19.36 3.07 -44.27
C SER A 361 -20.50 2.18 -43.82
N PHE A 362 -20.26 1.34 -42.82
CA PHE A 362 -21.22 0.36 -42.33
C PHE A 362 -21.19 0.26 -40.82
N GLN A 363 -22.36 0.07 -40.22
CA GLN A 363 -22.50 -0.19 -38.80
C GLN A 363 -23.54 -1.28 -38.53
N PHE A 364 -23.25 -2.12 -37.54
CA PHE A 364 -24.12 -3.16 -37.05
C PHE A 364 -23.95 -3.30 -35.54
N GLY A 365 -25.04 -3.32 -34.79
CA GLY A 365 -24.96 -3.50 -33.35
C GLY A 365 -26.28 -3.92 -32.72
N SER A 366 -26.22 -4.13 -31.42
CA SER A 366 -27.39 -4.42 -30.60
C SER A 366 -27.19 -3.93 -29.19
N VAL A 367 -28.30 -3.54 -28.57
CA VAL A 367 -28.41 -3.31 -27.15
C VAL A 367 -29.37 -4.32 -26.57
N GLN A 368 -28.99 -4.91 -25.43
CA GLN A 368 -29.71 -6.00 -24.81
C GLN A 368 -29.71 -5.81 -23.30
N LYS A 369 -30.87 -6.03 -22.69
CA LYS A 369 -31.03 -6.00 -21.25
C LYS A 369 -30.91 -7.43 -20.71
N SER A 370 -30.03 -7.63 -19.72
CA SER A 370 -29.84 -8.91 -19.03
C SER A 370 -30.40 -8.81 -17.61
N GLY A 371 -31.61 -9.35 -17.42
CA GLY A 371 -32.40 -9.15 -16.21
C GLY A 371 -32.69 -7.66 -15.96
N ASN A 372 -32.97 -7.26 -14.72
CA ASN A 372 -33.22 -5.83 -14.42
C ASN A 372 -31.98 -5.03 -14.04
N ASN A 373 -30.81 -5.68 -13.95
CA ASN A 373 -29.62 -5.07 -13.35
C ASN A 373 -28.56 -4.69 -14.37
N THR A 374 -28.62 -5.23 -15.58
CA THR A 374 -27.53 -5.10 -16.55
C THR A 374 -28.07 -4.74 -17.93
N VAL A 375 -27.35 -3.85 -18.60
CA VAL A 375 -27.56 -3.51 -20.01
C VAL A 375 -26.24 -3.64 -20.75
N LEU A 376 -26.29 -4.31 -21.89
CA LEU A 376 -25.18 -4.64 -22.77
C LEU A 376 -25.39 -3.92 -24.10
N GLN A 377 -24.35 -3.32 -24.65
CA GLN A 377 -24.35 -2.78 -26.00
C GLN A 377 -23.11 -3.29 -26.73
N PHE A 378 -23.30 -3.92 -27.87
CA PHE A 378 -22.19 -4.26 -28.77
C PHE A 378 -22.35 -3.55 -30.10
N HIS A 379 -21.23 -3.16 -30.69
CA HIS A 379 -21.22 -2.42 -31.94
C HIS A 379 -20.03 -2.87 -32.80
N TYR A 380 -20.30 -3.07 -34.08
CA TYR A 380 -19.32 -3.32 -35.13
C TYR A 380 -19.43 -2.20 -36.15
N GLU A 381 -18.33 -1.51 -36.39
CA GLU A 381 -18.27 -0.34 -37.24
C GLU A 381 -17.14 -0.51 -38.26
N TYR A 382 -17.45 -0.23 -39.52
CA TYR A 382 -16.50 -0.11 -40.61
C TYR A 382 -16.63 1.31 -41.16
N LEU A 383 -15.64 2.14 -40.88
CA LEU A 383 -15.72 3.59 -41.03
C LEU A 383 -14.70 4.07 -42.07
N ASN A 384 -15.18 4.46 -43.24
CA ASN A 384 -14.38 5.05 -44.32
C ASN A 384 -14.08 6.53 -44.02
N LEU A 385 -12.88 6.84 -43.51
CA LEU A 385 -12.54 8.22 -43.17
C LEU A 385 -12.09 9.01 -44.39
N VAL A 386 -12.78 10.12 -44.64
CA VAL A 386 -12.56 10.98 -45.80
C VAL A 386 -11.76 12.24 -45.45
N ALA A 387 -10.84 12.65 -46.34
CA ALA A 387 -10.15 13.95 -46.27
C ALA A 387 -10.99 15.05 -46.94
N THR A 388 -11.68 14.69 -48.02
CA THR A 388 -12.63 15.52 -48.77
C THR A 388 -13.82 14.64 -49.15
N GLU A 389 -14.96 15.21 -49.56
CA GLU A 389 -16.23 14.49 -49.79
C GLU A 389 -16.13 13.17 -50.59
N SER A 390 -15.09 13.00 -51.41
CA SER A 390 -14.89 11.81 -52.26
C SER A 390 -13.58 11.05 -52.03
N VAL A 391 -12.66 11.54 -51.19
CA VAL A 391 -11.33 10.94 -51.01
C VAL A 391 -11.23 10.28 -49.65
N VAL A 392 -11.30 8.95 -49.62
CA VAL A 392 -11.05 8.14 -48.42
C VAL A 392 -9.53 8.04 -48.19
N VAL A 393 -9.08 8.39 -46.99
CA VAL A 393 -7.65 8.43 -46.62
C VAL A 393 -7.18 7.08 -46.12
N PHE A 394 -7.92 6.56 -45.17
CA PHE A 394 -7.70 5.28 -44.52
C PHE A 394 -9.06 4.88 -44.00
N SER A 395 -9.16 3.64 -43.54
CA SER A 395 -10.33 3.35 -42.78
C SER A 395 -10.20 2.40 -41.62
N LEU A 396 -11.26 2.37 -40.80
CA LEU A 396 -11.21 1.89 -39.43
C LEU A 396 -12.27 0.82 -39.23
N PHE A 397 -11.83 -0.36 -38.82
CA PHE A 397 -12.71 -1.37 -38.27
C PHE A 397 -12.68 -1.28 -36.75
N ARG A 398 -13.84 -1.06 -36.12
CA ARG A 398 -13.96 -0.88 -34.67
C ARG A 398 -15.04 -1.82 -34.12
N ILE A 399 -14.69 -2.56 -33.08
CA ILE A 399 -15.61 -3.40 -32.30
C ILE A 399 -15.69 -2.77 -30.91
N SER A 400 -16.89 -2.48 -30.44
CA SER A 400 -17.14 -2.03 -29.08
C SER A 400 -18.05 -2.98 -28.32
N LEU A 401 -17.73 -3.18 -27.05
CA LEU A 401 -18.51 -3.97 -26.10
C LEU A 401 -18.64 -3.13 -24.83
N ILE A 402 -19.86 -2.71 -24.52
CA ILE A 402 -20.21 -1.91 -23.35
C ILE A 402 -21.13 -2.76 -22.47
N ASN A 403 -20.82 -2.82 -21.19
CA ASN A 403 -21.63 -3.52 -20.19
C ASN A 403 -21.77 -2.64 -18.97
N ILE A 404 -23.00 -2.25 -18.63
CA ILE A 404 -23.31 -1.45 -17.46
C ILE A 404 -24.16 -2.30 -16.51
N THR A 405 -23.68 -2.50 -15.30
CA THR A 405 -24.37 -3.26 -14.26
C THR A 405 -24.58 -2.40 -13.00
N ILE A 406 -25.79 -2.37 -12.45
CA ILE A 406 -26.03 -1.80 -11.13
C ILE A 406 -25.51 -2.75 -10.05
N ILE A 407 -24.68 -2.22 -9.15
CA ILE A 407 -24.07 -2.98 -8.05
C ILE A 407 -24.83 -2.75 -6.74
N ARG A 408 -25.18 -1.49 -6.47
CA ARG A 408 -25.72 -1.06 -5.18
C ARG A 408 -26.72 0.07 -5.34
N SER A 409 -27.79 0.02 -4.56
CA SER A 409 -28.67 1.16 -4.30
C SER A 409 -28.66 1.47 -2.81
N GLU A 410 -28.58 2.74 -2.43
CA GLU A 410 -28.64 3.16 -1.03
C GLU A 410 -29.33 4.51 -0.86
N THR A 411 -29.63 4.83 0.40
CA THR A 411 -30.30 6.07 0.78
C THR A 411 -29.37 6.90 1.66
N LEU A 412 -29.00 8.08 1.18
CA LEU A 412 -28.15 9.01 1.88
C LEU A 412 -28.89 9.66 3.08
N PRO A 413 -28.17 10.03 4.15
CA PRO A 413 -28.77 10.73 5.29
C PRO A 413 -29.42 12.05 4.88
N GLU A 414 -28.76 12.81 4.01
CA GLU A 414 -29.24 14.08 3.46
C GLU A 414 -29.34 14.01 1.93
N PRO A 415 -30.27 14.77 1.33
CA PRO A 415 -30.30 14.90 -0.12
C PRO A 415 -29.05 15.65 -0.62
N VAL A 416 -28.60 15.30 -1.82
CA VAL A 416 -27.51 16.03 -2.47
C VAL A 416 -27.97 17.47 -2.75
N LYS A 417 -27.09 18.42 -2.45
CA LYS A 417 -27.32 19.86 -2.64
C LYS A 417 -26.48 20.36 -3.82
N PRO A 418 -26.97 21.33 -4.60
CA PRO A 418 -26.18 21.94 -5.66
C PRO A 418 -24.93 22.61 -5.09
N LEU A 419 -23.79 22.47 -5.76
CA LEU A 419 -22.55 23.17 -5.39
C LEU A 419 -22.72 24.69 -5.55
N GLU A 420 -23.31 25.10 -6.68
CA GLU A 420 -23.59 26.48 -7.05
C GLU A 420 -24.99 26.54 -7.69
N ALA A 421 -25.71 27.65 -7.50
CA ALA A 421 -27.00 27.85 -8.12
C ALA A 421 -26.86 28.13 -9.62
N CYS A 422 -27.84 27.69 -10.41
CA CYS A 422 -27.87 27.86 -11.85
C CYS A 422 -29.29 28.16 -12.35
N ASP A 423 -29.39 29.01 -13.36
CA ASP A 423 -30.65 29.39 -14.03
C ASP A 423 -31.03 28.42 -15.17
N HIS A 424 -30.31 27.30 -15.31
CA HIS A 424 -30.55 26.24 -16.28
C HIS A 424 -30.79 24.90 -15.58
N TYR A 425 -31.11 23.85 -16.33
CA TYR A 425 -31.12 22.50 -15.78
C TYR A 425 -29.67 22.05 -15.55
N TYR A 426 -29.37 21.49 -14.38
CA TYR A 426 -27.99 21.19 -14.02
C TYR A 426 -27.85 20.06 -13.01
N HIS A 427 -26.66 19.50 -12.97
CA HIS A 427 -26.25 18.49 -12.00
C HIS A 427 -24.85 18.81 -11.47
N ASN A 428 -24.52 18.26 -10.31
CA ASN A 428 -23.17 18.28 -9.76
C ASN A 428 -22.30 17.26 -10.50
N ARG A 429 -21.05 17.66 -10.76
CA ARG A 429 -20.01 16.77 -11.28
C ARG A 429 -19.02 16.44 -10.19
N ALA A 430 -18.78 15.16 -10.04
CA ALA A 430 -17.80 14.63 -9.11
C ALA A 430 -16.88 13.62 -9.81
N THR A 431 -15.67 13.55 -9.28
CA THR A 431 -14.68 12.52 -9.62
C THR A 431 -14.01 12.06 -8.35
N GLY A 432 -13.81 10.75 -8.18
CA GLY A 432 -13.20 10.22 -6.96
C GLY A 432 -13.97 10.59 -5.68
N GLY A 433 -15.30 10.70 -5.75
CA GLY A 433 -16.14 11.05 -4.59
C GLY A 433 -16.14 12.54 -4.23
N LYS A 434 -15.48 13.41 -5.01
CA LYS A 434 -15.40 14.84 -4.72
C LYS A 434 -16.07 15.66 -5.80
N VAL A 435 -17.05 16.46 -5.40
CA VAL A 435 -17.70 17.44 -6.26
C VAL A 435 -16.70 18.56 -6.58
N TYR A 436 -16.53 18.85 -7.87
CA TYR A 436 -15.61 19.88 -8.33
C TYR A 436 -16.29 20.99 -9.14
N GLY A 437 -17.53 20.77 -9.61
CA GLY A 437 -18.26 21.75 -10.40
C GLY A 437 -19.70 21.33 -10.71
N THR A 438 -20.37 22.14 -11.52
CA THR A 438 -21.72 21.86 -12.03
C THR A 438 -21.73 21.91 -13.56
N SER A 439 -22.75 21.31 -14.19
CA SER A 439 -22.93 21.37 -15.66
C SER A 439 -23.50 22.71 -16.18
N CYS A 440 -23.70 23.69 -15.30
CA CYS A 440 -24.43 24.93 -15.60
C CYS A 440 -23.88 25.68 -16.84
N TYR A 441 -22.57 25.77 -16.98
CA TYR A 441 -21.92 26.56 -18.03
C TYR A 441 -21.98 25.94 -19.43
N GLU A 442 -22.45 24.70 -19.57
CA GLU A 442 -22.50 23.99 -20.85
C GLU A 442 -23.81 24.19 -21.62
N GLN A 443 -24.88 24.65 -20.96
CA GLN A 443 -26.18 24.84 -21.60
C GLN A 443 -26.32 26.16 -22.38
N GLY A 444 -25.28 27.00 -22.42
CA GLY A 444 -25.26 28.27 -23.15
C GLY A 444 -26.29 29.28 -22.64
N SER A 445 -26.64 30.28 -23.46
CA SER A 445 -27.51 31.40 -23.06
C SER A 445 -29.02 31.12 -23.08
N SER A 446 -29.44 29.85 -23.22
CA SER A 446 -30.88 29.53 -23.30
C SER A 446 -31.49 29.49 -21.91
N ASN A 447 -31.93 30.65 -21.43
CA ASN A 447 -32.69 30.75 -20.18
C ASN A 447 -34.04 30.06 -20.37
N LYS A 448 -34.22 28.87 -19.77
CA LYS A 448 -35.45 28.08 -19.89
C LYS A 448 -36.24 28.24 -18.60
N THR A 449 -37.47 28.74 -18.71
CA THR A 449 -38.46 28.72 -17.63
C THR A 449 -38.60 27.27 -17.10
N GLY A 450 -38.30 27.05 -15.82
CA GLY A 450 -38.37 25.73 -15.16
C GLY A 450 -37.04 25.07 -14.78
N ALA A 451 -35.92 25.78 -14.88
CA ALA A 451 -34.60 25.32 -14.40
C ALA A 451 -34.65 24.68 -13.00
N ARG A 452 -34.05 23.49 -12.87
CA ARG A 452 -33.94 22.77 -11.59
C ARG A 452 -32.64 21.99 -11.48
N PHE A 453 -32.23 21.77 -10.24
CA PHE A 453 -31.15 20.84 -9.92
C PHE A 453 -31.65 19.40 -10.00
N PHE A 454 -30.98 18.56 -10.77
CA PHE A 454 -31.34 17.16 -10.89
C PHE A 454 -30.70 16.27 -9.83
N GLY A 455 -29.40 16.42 -9.60
CA GLY A 455 -28.64 15.49 -8.77
C GLY A 455 -27.14 15.55 -9.01
N GLN A 456 -26.47 14.43 -8.80
CA GLN A 456 -25.02 14.32 -8.91
C GLN A 456 -24.60 13.10 -9.70
N ILE A 457 -23.62 13.28 -10.57
CA ILE A 457 -22.91 12.22 -11.30
C ILE A 457 -21.47 12.21 -10.78
N ASP A 458 -21.00 11.05 -10.32
CA ASP A 458 -19.63 10.85 -9.85
C ASP A 458 -18.94 9.72 -10.60
N SER A 459 -17.85 10.04 -11.31
CA SER A 459 -16.91 9.04 -11.81
C SER A 459 -15.95 8.66 -10.68
N SER A 460 -16.35 7.70 -9.85
CA SER A 460 -15.67 7.38 -8.60
C SER A 460 -14.33 6.68 -8.77
N SER A 461 -14.21 5.71 -9.68
CA SER A 461 -12.92 5.05 -9.99
C SER A 461 -12.90 4.54 -11.42
N VAL A 462 -11.78 4.71 -12.10
CA VAL A 462 -11.59 4.30 -13.50
C VAL A 462 -10.28 3.52 -13.62
N LEU A 463 -10.32 2.35 -14.23
CA LEU A 463 -9.16 1.61 -14.70
C LEU A 463 -9.17 1.61 -16.22
N VAL A 464 -8.09 2.07 -16.83
CA VAL A 464 -7.89 2.04 -18.28
C VAL A 464 -6.71 1.13 -18.60
N ILE A 465 -6.94 0.15 -19.47
CA ILE A 465 -5.96 -0.82 -19.94
C ILE A 465 -5.69 -0.54 -21.41
N GLY A 466 -4.49 -0.09 -21.75
CA GLY A 466 -4.07 0.20 -23.13
C GLY A 466 -2.73 -0.43 -23.48
N GLY A 467 -2.48 -0.71 -24.76
CA GLY A 467 -1.22 -1.31 -25.24
C GLY A 467 -1.07 -2.80 -24.95
N THR A 468 -1.46 -3.27 -23.75
CA THR A 468 -1.47 -4.71 -23.40
C THR A 468 -2.41 -5.50 -24.30
N LEU A 469 -3.52 -4.89 -24.72
CA LEU A 469 -4.57 -5.50 -25.53
C LEU A 469 -4.29 -5.46 -27.03
N GLY A 470 -3.25 -4.75 -27.48
CA GLY A 470 -2.95 -4.52 -28.90
C GLY A 470 -2.75 -3.05 -29.22
N ASP A 471 -2.15 -2.75 -30.37
CA ASP A 471 -1.91 -1.37 -30.81
C ASP A 471 -3.11 -0.76 -31.56
N GLY A 472 -4.01 -1.60 -32.08
CA GLY A 472 -5.18 -1.27 -32.87
C GLY A 472 -4.93 -0.46 -34.17
N SER A 473 -3.68 -0.07 -34.43
CA SER A 473 -3.29 0.85 -35.50
C SER A 473 -2.82 0.13 -36.76
N THR A 474 -2.86 -1.21 -36.75
CA THR A 474 -2.39 -2.06 -37.84
C THR A 474 -3.55 -2.81 -38.49
N ASN A 475 -3.32 -3.26 -39.73
CA ASN A 475 -4.25 -4.11 -40.46
C ASN A 475 -4.11 -5.61 -40.11
N VAL A 476 -3.17 -5.96 -39.23
CA VAL A 476 -2.89 -7.34 -38.84
C VAL A 476 -3.68 -7.68 -37.59
N SER A 477 -4.63 -8.62 -37.68
CA SER A 477 -5.55 -8.98 -36.59
C SER A 477 -4.84 -9.39 -35.29
N SER A 478 -3.69 -10.06 -35.38
CA SER A 478 -2.91 -10.51 -34.21
C SER A 478 -2.16 -9.40 -33.49
N VAL A 479 -1.96 -8.25 -34.15
CA VAL A 479 -1.29 -7.07 -33.58
C VAL A 479 -2.34 -6.06 -33.10
N ALA A 480 -3.38 -5.86 -33.91
CA ALA A 480 -4.55 -5.06 -33.56
C ALA A 480 -5.24 -5.52 -32.27
N LEU A 481 -5.34 -6.84 -32.06
CA LEU A 481 -5.75 -7.48 -30.82
C LEU A 481 -4.69 -8.50 -30.39
N ASN A 482 -4.06 -8.30 -29.24
CA ASN A 482 -3.15 -9.26 -28.64
C ASN A 482 -3.94 -10.32 -27.86
N GLN A 483 -3.90 -11.58 -28.33
CA GLN A 483 -4.67 -12.67 -27.72
C GLN A 483 -4.28 -12.95 -26.27
N LYS A 484 -2.98 -12.89 -25.94
CA LYS A 484 -2.51 -13.16 -24.57
C LYS A 484 -3.02 -12.10 -23.59
N GLY A 485 -2.99 -10.83 -24.00
CA GLY A 485 -3.52 -9.72 -23.22
C GLY A 485 -5.03 -9.83 -23.02
N PHE A 486 -5.77 -10.13 -24.08
CA PHE A 486 -7.21 -10.32 -24.00
C PHE A 486 -7.61 -11.49 -23.09
N GLN A 487 -6.93 -12.65 -23.21
CA GLN A 487 -7.13 -13.80 -22.33
C GLN A 487 -6.81 -13.47 -20.87
N TRP A 488 -5.71 -12.76 -20.62
CA TRP A 488 -5.34 -12.37 -19.25
C TRP A 488 -6.40 -11.47 -18.62
N VAL A 489 -6.89 -10.46 -19.35
CA VAL A 489 -7.95 -9.56 -18.86
C VAL A 489 -9.21 -10.35 -18.54
N ALA A 490 -9.61 -11.24 -19.45
CA ALA A 490 -10.80 -12.04 -19.26
C ALA A 490 -10.70 -12.98 -18.05
N ASN A 491 -9.57 -13.67 -17.88
CA ASN A 491 -9.31 -14.56 -16.74
C ASN A 491 -9.24 -13.79 -15.40
N ASN A 492 -8.91 -12.50 -15.44
CA ASN A 492 -8.82 -11.63 -14.26
C ASN A 492 -10.01 -10.67 -14.12
N THR A 493 -11.09 -10.83 -14.89
CA THR A 493 -12.21 -9.86 -14.94
C THR A 493 -12.76 -9.57 -13.55
N GLU A 494 -13.11 -10.61 -12.79
CA GLU A 494 -13.68 -10.46 -11.44
C GLU A 494 -12.69 -9.77 -10.48
N LYS A 495 -11.41 -10.14 -10.55
CA LYS A 495 -10.37 -9.49 -9.74
C LYS A 495 -10.24 -8.01 -10.08
N LEU A 496 -10.24 -7.65 -11.36
CA LEU A 496 -10.16 -6.26 -11.81
C LEU A 496 -11.40 -5.47 -11.39
N ASP A 497 -12.60 -6.04 -11.53
CA ASP A 497 -13.86 -5.44 -11.11
C ASP A 497 -13.84 -5.15 -9.60
N ASN A 498 -13.46 -6.15 -8.81
CA ASN A 498 -13.36 -6.03 -7.36
C ASN A 498 -12.32 -4.99 -6.92
N LEU A 499 -11.20 -4.85 -7.64
CA LEU A 499 -10.20 -3.81 -7.35
C LEU A 499 -10.72 -2.41 -7.70
N VAL A 500 -11.41 -2.22 -8.84
CA VAL A 500 -12.02 -0.95 -9.23
C VAL A 500 -13.12 -0.56 -8.24
N LEU A 501 -13.97 -1.52 -7.84
CA LEU A 501 -14.99 -1.32 -6.82
C LEU A 501 -14.36 -0.99 -5.47
N SER A 502 -13.31 -1.70 -5.05
CA SER A 502 -12.60 -1.40 -3.79
C SER A 502 -12.12 0.05 -3.75
N ARG A 503 -11.48 0.52 -4.83
CA ARG A 503 -11.02 1.90 -4.96
C ARG A 503 -12.19 2.88 -4.89
N GLY A 504 -13.23 2.67 -5.70
CA GLY A 504 -14.37 3.58 -5.74
C GLY A 504 -15.15 3.63 -4.43
N TYR A 505 -15.27 2.51 -3.71
CA TYR A 505 -15.92 2.48 -2.39
C TYR A 505 -15.14 3.26 -1.33
N ILE A 506 -13.80 3.14 -1.32
CA ILE A 506 -12.93 3.92 -0.44
C ILE A 506 -13.08 5.43 -0.71
N MET A 507 -13.18 5.83 -1.98
CA MET A 507 -13.18 7.24 -2.36
C MET A 507 -14.56 7.91 -2.28
N ALA A 508 -15.63 7.21 -2.68
CA ALA A 508 -16.94 7.82 -2.94
C ALA A 508 -18.11 7.26 -2.10
N ILE A 509 -18.02 6.03 -1.58
CA ILE A 509 -19.13 5.39 -0.85
C ILE A 509 -18.88 5.41 0.65
N ASP A 510 -18.14 4.41 1.14
CA ASP A 510 -17.75 4.26 2.54
C ASP A 510 -16.51 3.35 2.61
N PRO A 511 -15.35 3.86 3.07
CA PRO A 511 -14.17 3.06 3.35
C PRO A 511 -14.40 1.90 4.33
N GLY A 512 -15.45 1.94 5.16
CA GLY A 512 -15.79 0.87 6.09
C GLY A 512 -16.16 -0.46 5.41
N LEU A 513 -16.58 -0.41 4.16
CA LEU A 513 -17.05 -1.57 3.38
C LEU A 513 -15.91 -2.33 2.66
N VAL A 514 -14.66 -1.86 2.77
CA VAL A 514 -13.52 -2.42 2.03
C VAL A 514 -12.46 -2.96 2.99
N THR A 515 -11.99 -4.18 2.71
CA THR A 515 -10.88 -4.80 3.45
C THR A 515 -9.54 -4.57 2.75
N LEU A 516 -8.56 -4.10 3.49
CA LEU A 516 -7.18 -3.91 3.05
C LEU A 516 -6.26 -4.89 3.78
N GLU A 517 -5.24 -5.39 3.09
CA GLU A 517 -4.15 -6.11 3.72
C GLU A 517 -3.02 -5.11 3.97
N THR A 518 -2.71 -4.85 5.24
CA THR A 518 -1.60 -3.97 5.64
C THR A 518 -0.39 -4.80 6.00
N SER A 519 0.79 -4.33 5.64
CA SER A 519 2.05 -4.98 5.94
C SER A 519 2.92 -4.07 6.80
N LYS A 520 3.19 -4.48 8.04
CA LYS A 520 4.10 -3.75 8.93
C LYS A 520 5.38 -4.53 9.14
N VAL A 521 6.49 -3.93 8.76
CA VAL A 521 7.82 -4.46 9.07
C VAL A 521 8.09 -4.21 10.55
N GLN A 522 8.37 -5.27 11.30
CA GLN A 522 8.72 -5.20 12.71
C GLN A 522 10.07 -5.85 12.96
N ALA A 523 10.81 -5.30 13.93
CA ALA A 523 12.03 -5.92 14.42
C ALA A 523 11.70 -7.30 15.00
N ALA A 524 12.51 -8.28 14.68
CA ALA A 524 12.30 -9.65 15.12
C ALA A 524 13.61 -10.32 15.50
N MET A 525 13.51 -11.44 16.23
CA MET A 525 14.63 -12.24 16.69
C MET A 525 14.48 -13.69 16.25
N SER A 526 15.61 -14.36 16.03
CA SER A 526 15.63 -15.81 15.85
C SER A 526 15.59 -16.54 17.19
N PRO A 527 15.11 -17.80 17.23
CA PRO A 527 15.20 -18.64 18.43
C PRO A 527 16.63 -18.76 18.98
N LEU A 528 17.64 -18.82 18.10
CA LEU A 528 19.05 -18.78 18.48
C LEU A 528 19.42 -17.49 19.23
N GLN A 529 19.02 -16.31 18.71
CA GLN A 529 19.30 -15.04 19.37
C GLN A 529 18.62 -14.95 20.74
N VAL A 530 17.41 -15.49 20.87
CA VAL A 530 16.71 -15.57 22.17
C VAL A 530 17.49 -16.44 23.16
N LEU A 531 17.97 -17.61 22.72
CA LEU A 531 18.82 -18.47 23.55
C LEU A 531 20.11 -17.77 23.97
N LEU A 532 20.78 -17.09 23.04
CA LEU A 532 22.02 -16.35 23.29
C LEU A 532 21.82 -15.11 24.19
N VAL A 533 20.61 -14.57 24.29
CA VAL A 533 20.28 -13.53 25.28
C VAL A 533 20.09 -14.14 26.67
N ILE A 534 19.45 -15.31 26.77
CA ILE A 534 19.13 -15.95 28.06
C ILE A 534 20.37 -16.62 28.69
N LEU A 535 21.22 -17.27 27.89
CA LEU A 535 22.37 -18.03 28.40
C LEU A 535 23.31 -17.22 29.30
N PRO A 536 23.75 -15.99 28.92
CA PRO A 536 24.59 -15.16 29.80
C PRO A 536 23.92 -14.77 31.12
N ILE A 537 22.60 -14.58 31.11
CA ILE A 537 21.83 -14.22 32.32
C ILE A 537 21.85 -15.40 33.30
N ILE A 538 21.57 -16.61 32.80
CA ILE A 538 21.62 -17.84 33.61
C ILE A 538 23.05 -18.10 34.10
N PHE A 539 24.05 -17.97 33.22
CA PHE A 539 25.46 -18.15 33.55
C PHE A 539 25.90 -17.19 34.67
N CYS A 540 25.58 -15.90 34.53
CA CYS A 540 25.89 -14.88 35.55
C CYS A 540 25.24 -15.23 36.89
N ALA A 541 23.96 -15.58 36.90
CA ALA A 541 23.24 -15.92 38.12
C ALA A 541 23.83 -17.16 38.81
N ALA A 542 24.12 -18.22 38.03
CA ALA A 542 24.67 -19.47 38.55
C ALA A 542 26.06 -19.27 39.16
N ILE A 543 26.96 -18.57 38.48
CA ILE A 543 28.31 -18.32 38.99
C ILE A 543 28.30 -17.40 40.20
N TRP A 544 27.47 -16.36 40.17
CA TRP A 544 27.36 -15.46 41.31
C TRP A 544 26.86 -16.21 42.55
N ALA A 545 25.83 -17.04 42.41
CA ALA A 545 25.34 -17.89 43.49
C ALA A 545 26.42 -18.86 43.98
N TRP A 546 27.22 -19.44 43.07
CA TRP A 546 28.31 -20.34 43.44
C TRP A 546 29.40 -19.64 44.27
N LEU A 547 29.85 -18.46 43.83
CA LEU A 547 30.84 -17.66 44.58
C LEU A 547 30.35 -17.24 45.94
N TRP A 548 29.06 -16.92 46.05
CA TRP A 548 28.51 -16.48 47.33
C TRP A 548 28.42 -17.63 48.34
N LEU A 549 28.21 -18.86 47.89
CA LEU A 549 28.01 -20.03 48.77
C LEU A 549 29.30 -20.81 49.09
N GLN A 550 30.30 -20.82 48.20
CA GLN A 550 31.41 -21.80 48.28
C GLN A 550 32.81 -21.19 48.37
N VAL A 551 32.97 -19.87 48.29
CA VAL A 551 34.28 -19.22 48.19
C VAL A 551 34.51 -18.29 49.37
N ASP A 552 35.77 -18.17 49.81
CA ASP A 552 36.16 -17.24 50.86
C ASP A 552 35.67 -15.80 50.55
N PRO A 553 35.10 -15.08 51.55
CA PRO A 553 34.54 -13.74 51.36
C PRO A 553 35.48 -12.74 50.68
N HIS A 554 36.79 -12.93 50.78
CA HIS A 554 37.78 -12.07 50.15
C HIS A 554 37.78 -12.12 48.62
N TYR A 555 37.39 -13.23 48.00
CA TYR A 555 37.32 -13.34 46.53
C TYR A 555 35.94 -12.94 45.97
N SER A 556 34.91 -12.85 46.81
CA SER A 556 33.55 -12.50 46.39
C SER A 556 33.23 -11.00 46.51
N ASN A 557 33.98 -10.25 47.33
CA ASN A 557 33.78 -8.83 47.67
C ASN A 557 34.79 -7.88 46.96
N SER A 558 34.45 -6.60 46.81
CA SER A 558 35.27 -5.65 46.02
C SER A 558 36.68 -5.40 46.58
N LEU A 559 37.60 -4.89 45.74
CA LEU A 559 38.94 -4.46 46.15
C LEU A 559 38.89 -3.52 47.37
N LEU A 560 37.99 -2.53 47.31
CA LEU A 560 37.83 -1.55 48.38
C LEU A 560 37.28 -2.18 49.66
N ALA A 561 36.34 -3.13 49.56
CA ALA A 561 35.84 -3.87 50.71
C ALA A 561 36.96 -4.69 51.37
N ASN A 562 37.78 -5.37 50.56
CA ASN A 562 38.95 -6.08 51.06
C ASN A 562 39.96 -5.16 51.73
N LEU A 563 40.24 -4.00 51.14
CA LEU A 563 41.13 -3.00 51.73
C LEU A 563 40.58 -2.54 53.09
N TYR A 564 39.32 -2.11 53.13
CA TYR A 564 38.65 -1.61 54.32
C TYR A 564 38.63 -2.63 55.47
N ALA A 565 38.28 -3.89 55.17
CA ALA A 565 38.22 -4.98 56.15
C ALA A 565 39.61 -5.41 56.67
N THR A 566 40.65 -5.35 55.83
CA THR A 566 41.99 -5.81 56.20
C THR A 566 42.83 -4.74 56.90
N THR A 567 42.53 -3.45 56.70
CA THR A 567 43.23 -2.33 57.36
C THR A 567 42.53 -1.82 58.62
N ASN A 568 41.39 -2.41 59.01
CA ASN A 568 40.65 -2.13 60.25
C ASN A 568 40.31 -0.64 60.44
N VAL A 569 39.97 0.04 59.34
CA VAL A 569 39.68 1.47 59.33
C VAL A 569 38.24 1.70 59.79
N GLY A 570 38.04 2.27 60.98
CA GLY A 570 36.71 2.54 61.55
C GLY A 570 36.17 1.50 62.54
N ASP A 571 37.03 0.81 63.30
CA ASP A 571 36.66 -0.15 64.37
C ASP A 571 35.75 -1.31 63.92
N THR A 572 35.91 -1.77 62.67
CA THR A 572 35.18 -2.93 62.15
C THR A 572 36.04 -4.19 62.32
N ASN A 573 35.79 -4.98 63.39
CA ASN A 573 36.41 -6.29 63.64
C ASN A 573 35.94 -7.38 62.64
N THR A 574 35.89 -7.07 61.35
CA THR A 574 35.33 -7.91 60.28
C THR A 574 36.39 -8.32 59.26
N SER A 575 37.64 -8.50 59.71
CA SER A 575 38.75 -8.90 58.82
C SER A 575 38.52 -10.22 58.09
N ALA A 576 37.67 -11.11 58.63
CA ALA A 576 37.32 -12.40 58.05
C ALA A 576 36.12 -12.35 57.08
N ASP A 577 35.30 -11.29 57.12
CA ASP A 577 34.12 -11.14 56.26
C ASP A 577 33.97 -9.68 55.79
N PRO A 578 34.59 -9.32 54.66
CA PRO A 578 34.64 -7.93 54.18
C PRO A 578 33.27 -7.32 53.80
N GLY A 579 32.31 -8.16 53.37
CA GLY A 579 30.99 -7.73 52.89
C GLY A 579 30.98 -6.70 51.74
N TYR A 580 29.79 -6.28 51.30
CA TYR A 580 29.64 -5.09 50.46
C TYR A 580 29.46 -3.85 51.34
N ILE A 581 30.20 -2.78 51.03
CA ILE A 581 30.13 -1.51 51.77
C ILE A 581 28.82 -0.79 51.43
N HIS A 582 27.98 -0.55 52.44
CA HIS A 582 26.72 0.19 52.28
C HIS A 582 26.87 1.71 52.40
N THR A 583 27.84 2.17 53.17
CA THR A 583 28.17 3.60 53.38
C THR A 583 29.62 3.84 52.98
N MET A 584 29.84 4.50 51.85
CA MET A 584 31.17 4.70 51.29
C MET A 584 32.00 5.65 52.18
N PRO A 585 33.22 5.28 52.61
CA PRO A 585 34.09 6.18 53.33
C PRO A 585 34.76 7.17 52.36
N ASP A 586 34.89 8.43 52.78
CA ASP A 586 35.68 9.43 52.05
C ASP A 586 37.17 9.12 52.20
N ILE A 587 37.83 8.75 51.10
CA ILE A 587 39.27 8.46 51.05
C ILE A 587 40.01 9.68 50.52
N GLY A 588 40.85 10.28 51.36
CA GLY A 588 41.76 11.36 51.02
C GLY A 588 43.21 10.91 50.95
N LEU A 589 44.06 11.75 50.33
CA LEU A 589 45.51 11.59 50.35
C LEU A 589 46.10 12.52 51.43
N VAL A 590 46.74 11.93 52.44
CA VAL A 590 47.41 12.67 53.52
C VAL A 590 48.93 12.52 53.34
N LYS A 591 49.67 13.62 53.51
CA LYS A 591 51.14 13.57 53.50
C LYS A 591 51.65 13.43 54.93
N LYS A 592 52.37 12.36 55.22
CA LYS A 592 53.05 12.12 56.49
C LYS A 592 54.50 11.71 56.22
N ASP A 593 55.45 12.40 56.84
CA ASP A 593 56.88 12.12 56.73
C ASP A 593 57.41 12.01 55.28
N GLY A 594 56.91 12.89 54.39
CA GLY A 594 57.29 12.90 52.97
C GLY A 594 56.67 11.79 52.12
N LYS A 595 55.88 10.89 52.72
CA LYS A 595 55.12 9.84 52.02
C LYS A 595 53.66 10.25 51.89
N VAL A 596 53.02 9.84 50.80
CA VAL A 596 51.58 10.04 50.56
C VAL A 596 50.86 8.77 50.99
N GLU A 597 49.96 8.90 51.95
CA GLU A 597 49.18 7.81 52.52
C GLU A 597 47.70 8.00 52.18
N MET A 598 46.98 6.91 51.95
CA MET A 598 45.52 6.95 51.85
C MET A 598 44.95 6.96 53.28
N ALA A 599 43.99 7.85 53.53
CA ALA A 599 43.34 7.96 54.83
C ALA A 599 41.84 8.20 54.67
N THR A 600 41.06 7.75 55.65
CA THR A 600 39.66 8.14 55.85
C THR A 600 39.56 9.11 57.01
N SER A 601 38.36 9.63 57.27
CA SER A 601 38.06 10.43 58.47
C SER A 601 38.29 9.68 59.80
N THR A 602 38.42 8.35 59.75
CA THR A 602 38.51 7.47 60.93
C THR A 602 39.84 6.72 61.06
N GLY A 603 40.75 6.80 60.08
CA GLY A 603 42.04 6.11 60.15
C GLY A 603 42.88 6.19 58.87
N VAL A 604 44.13 5.73 58.94
CA VAL A 604 45.05 5.65 57.79
C VAL A 604 45.22 4.20 57.37
N PHE A 605 45.27 3.93 56.06
CA PHE A 605 45.58 2.59 55.53
C PHE A 605 47.08 2.30 55.73
N ILE A 606 47.48 1.87 56.94
CA ILE A 606 48.90 1.63 57.29
C ILE A 606 49.30 0.19 56.93
N HIS A 607 50.41 0.04 56.22
CA HIS A 607 51.08 -1.24 56.02
C HIS A 607 51.85 -1.60 57.30
N ASN A 608 51.49 -2.70 57.97
CA ASN A 608 52.16 -3.11 59.19
C ASN A 608 53.61 -3.52 58.88
N HIS A 609 54.60 -2.74 59.33
CA HIS A 609 55.99 -3.16 59.38
C HIS A 609 56.19 -3.87 60.72
N SER A 610 56.45 -5.17 60.66
CA SER A 610 56.85 -5.94 61.83
C SER A 610 58.22 -5.49 62.31
N GLU A 611 58.31 -4.99 63.55
CA GLU A 611 59.48 -5.20 64.40
C GLU A 611 59.06 -5.19 65.88
N THR A 612 59.33 -6.32 66.53
CA THR A 612 59.21 -6.57 67.96
C THR A 612 60.40 -5.96 68.71
N VAL A 613 60.21 -5.03 69.66
CA VAL A 613 61.01 -4.90 70.91
C VAL A 613 60.24 -4.07 71.96
N GLY A 614 60.02 -4.66 73.14
CA GLY A 614 60.24 -4.04 74.46
C GLY A 614 59.23 -3.02 75.02
N ASP A 615 58.57 -3.42 76.11
CA ASP A 615 57.98 -2.56 77.16
C ASP A 615 58.81 -1.31 77.49
N VAL A 616 58.17 -0.13 77.66
CA VAL A 616 58.33 0.84 78.78
C VAL A 616 57.26 1.97 78.69
N GLY A 617 56.41 2.10 79.72
CA GLY A 617 56.15 3.33 80.51
C GLY A 617 55.46 4.59 79.91
N ILE A 618 54.18 4.77 80.28
CA ILE A 618 53.47 5.95 80.87
C ILE A 618 53.82 7.42 80.45
N GLU A 619 52.74 8.14 80.10
CA GLU A 619 52.45 9.61 80.14
C GLU A 619 53.21 10.62 79.24
N HIS A 620 52.47 11.31 78.35
CA HIS A 620 52.10 12.72 78.56
C HIS A 620 51.05 13.25 77.56
N GLN A 621 50.14 14.04 78.11
CA GLN A 621 49.08 14.83 77.46
C GLN A 621 49.69 16.12 76.89
N GLN A 622 49.29 16.55 75.69
CA GLN A 622 49.43 17.96 75.29
C GLN A 622 48.24 18.41 74.43
N THR A 623 47.42 19.26 75.04
CA THR A 623 46.36 20.10 74.45
C THR A 623 46.92 21.21 73.58
N ASP A 624 46.19 21.63 72.55
CA ASP A 624 46.41 22.87 71.78
C ASP A 624 45.10 23.70 71.70
N PRO A 625 45.11 25.04 71.49
CA PRO A 625 44.50 26.01 72.40
C PRO A 625 43.57 27.01 71.66
N ARG A 626 42.29 27.08 72.05
CA ARG A 626 41.34 28.22 71.82
C ARG A 626 41.40 28.97 70.46
N GLY A 627 40.28 29.10 69.75
CA GLY A 627 39.14 29.82 70.31
C GLY A 627 37.96 30.03 69.35
N HIS A 628 36.84 30.39 69.99
CA HIS A 628 35.53 30.69 69.43
C HIS A 628 35.52 31.72 68.29
N TYR A 629 34.58 31.52 67.36
CA TYR A 629 33.90 32.60 66.64
C TYR A 629 32.40 32.24 66.46
N THR A 630 31.53 33.18 66.81
CA THR A 630 30.15 33.36 66.29
C THR A 630 30.08 34.83 65.88
N PRO A 631 29.49 35.25 64.73
CA PRO A 631 28.03 35.31 64.51
C PRO A 631 27.63 35.09 63.02
N ILE A 632 26.37 35.09 62.52
CA ILE A 632 25.26 36.07 62.59
C ILE A 632 23.93 35.38 62.21
N GLN A 633 22.83 35.82 62.84
CA GLN A 633 21.44 35.54 62.45
C GLN A 633 20.96 36.42 61.27
N ASN A 634 20.18 35.79 60.40
CA ASN A 634 19.38 36.31 59.29
C ASN A 634 18.53 37.57 59.56
N PRO A 635 18.02 38.18 58.48
CA PRO A 635 16.60 38.07 58.17
C PRO A 635 16.28 37.09 57.04
#